data_AF-A0A818ETI8-F1
#
_entry.id   AF-A0A818ETI8-F1
#
_cell.length_a   1.000
_cell.length_b   1.000
_cell.length_c   1.000
_cell.angle_alpha   90.00
_cell.angle_beta   90.00
_cell.angle_gamma   90.00
#
_symmetry.space_group_name_H-M   'P 1'
#
loop_
_entity.id
_entity.type
_entity.pdbx_description
1 polymer ?
#
loop_
_entity_poly.entity_id
_entity_poly.type
_entity_poly.pdbx_seq_one_letter_code
_entity_poly.pdbx_strand_id
1 'polypeptide(L)'
;MTFKDIDLIENEMQLLTSLLEPPAIPPLTCILDYWNKKDYVQKLCKGIDHLVKFYNLSGDYKFLSVLDKMTEDINGDVCYANYQQYNEETIKRYSKDVLTVCSHYQDTEKLVNFVKKLNQTDMDNLLEAVNDWDESFITTQTIIDFVQLGRFLTSINNYSSTIEQTFKTLNDILSYIDTLLKQKEYADIISYFQTCLSALPGIQRLYLELTDKEESKRTKIFHIINKSSLKITEAYHQHLQQNNSKIYDVCVKTEKGGQYNYHNLHELRDRARLIEYSGNERNVQRKYTKDEEKQFLRCFVSLVDVIENMLDNLNHLNAMGYPTIEKYSENEYKCVKCDFSELNQLNVSLKNTVELWEGKLIDLYKRYPELTYLSGKQFWIVEKALQNYKELKSQDEGYHLLKYIGIQNFSLTKLIINENLEPEERLENLGKILNEQRRSVIKSSLVSEQSISTDSQGGKIFITETSIEGRYRAILSLFHHDNSEPAVNQILFCTTETNWIDVRAFIYRCFYSSSNLYQLIEPERLEFNVQDKCCQLIIKLVEYNPSHKFKLGVVTTDIQTHLINGILRMDIAKTVRDNELLNEGDLNKYVKILVKNCHLVSSKIAGLGKTVFIQNHARKYNRNLIKFPITGDSSFDQIYARFLLLSASNAIHFDIGSIENINLLNSILFCLCLFRSYSFSQTVTYLPINTFLYFELESSPFFKLNQDIYIFRYLESTIINDFDLNNLIYEESRLLYVARYLYAIDKKIIKDKEINVVSEQSITAHMCIDLVNKYFIQNKDKNYLSWTQFKIFINVFYHLFNGFSKCGYFLVDTLREPQLRMDIIQAFLDSSNQFTSISVKSVRENQSTLKNSEQIEDLLNKSIVRWDTIQPFTVVFTHSNDPLFVYKIPRDVPKSLQLYFNVLSRKSNQWLAQGTNDIFTDYNRLSHLDLFFKLVSLSNKYWNKAICKQCFKQYPYQDSTCTECRIPLKKPKSTDTNDIKQFQKEMSEILEREYVITPDNYIKMLLVWLRISSDAPVIIMGETGKFEMNIINIPLDLYL
;
A
#
# COMPACT_ATOMS: atom_id res chain seq x y z
N MET A 1 25.61 49.91 43.87
CA MET A 1 24.70 50.77 43.07
C MET A 1 24.65 50.24 41.65
N THR A 2 23.54 49.67 41.20
CA THR A 2 23.32 49.39 39.76
C THR A 2 22.95 50.72 39.10
N PHE A 3 23.90 51.31 38.38
CA PHE A 3 23.69 52.54 37.64
C PHE A 3 22.73 52.26 36.48
N LYS A 4 21.47 52.68 36.63
CA LYS A 4 20.40 52.41 35.67
C LYS A 4 20.36 53.36 34.47
N ASP A 5 21.14 54.43 34.49
CA ASP A 5 21.20 55.39 33.39
C ASP A 5 22.65 55.58 32.92
N ILE A 6 23.13 54.64 32.10
CA ILE A 6 24.49 54.66 31.52
C ILE A 6 24.70 55.92 30.66
N ASP A 7 23.66 56.35 29.93
CA ASP A 7 23.69 57.56 29.08
C ASP A 7 23.75 58.87 29.89
N LEU A 8 23.27 58.86 31.15
CA LEU A 8 23.39 60.00 32.07
C LEU A 8 24.82 60.12 32.61
N ILE A 9 25.49 58.99 32.87
CA ILE A 9 26.89 58.99 33.34
C ILE A 9 27.84 59.47 32.23
N GLU A 10 27.65 59.06 30.97
CA GLU A 10 28.52 59.53 29.88
C GLU A 10 28.37 61.05 29.65
N ASN A 11 27.15 61.58 29.76
CA ASN A 11 26.89 63.02 29.68
C ASN A 11 27.43 63.78 30.91
N GLU A 12 27.25 63.26 32.13
CA GLU A 12 27.82 63.83 33.35
C GLU A 12 29.35 63.75 33.35
N MET A 13 29.95 62.73 32.73
CA MET A 13 31.39 62.57 32.56
C MET A 13 32.00 63.57 31.57
N GLN A 14 31.31 63.93 30.49
CA GLN A 14 31.74 65.02 29.61
C GLN A 14 31.73 66.38 30.34
N LEU A 15 30.74 66.58 31.22
CA LEU A 15 30.69 67.76 32.10
C LEU A 15 31.79 67.73 33.17
N LEU A 16 32.03 66.59 33.83
CA LEU A 16 33.10 66.40 34.82
C LEU A 16 34.51 66.54 34.23
N THR A 17 34.74 66.07 33.00
CA THR A 17 36.03 66.22 32.29
C THR A 17 36.33 67.67 31.91
N SER A 18 35.32 68.54 31.84
CA SER A 18 35.52 70.00 31.68
C SER A 18 35.89 70.72 32.99
N LEU A 19 35.70 70.07 34.15
CA LEU A 19 35.87 70.64 35.50
C LEU A 19 37.06 70.03 36.26
N LEU A 20 37.60 68.89 35.81
CA LEU A 20 38.72 68.18 36.43
C LEU A 20 40.05 68.56 35.78
N GLU A 21 41.14 68.53 36.55
CA GLU A 21 42.47 68.70 35.98
C GLU A 21 42.80 67.55 35.00
N PRO A 22 43.49 67.84 33.86
CA PRO A 22 43.83 66.84 32.84
C PRO A 22 44.44 65.51 33.36
N PRO A 23 45.26 65.45 34.43
CA PRO A 23 45.85 64.20 34.90
C PRO A 23 44.84 63.25 35.59
N ALA A 24 43.72 63.77 36.11
CA ALA A 24 42.74 62.98 36.85
C ALA A 24 41.72 62.26 35.94
N ILE A 25 41.62 62.69 34.68
CA ILE A 25 40.64 62.20 33.71
C ILE A 25 40.86 60.72 33.32
N PRO A 26 42.10 60.28 32.98
CA PRO A 26 42.31 58.88 32.57
C PRO A 26 42.01 57.85 33.67
N PRO A 27 42.42 58.05 34.96
CA PRO A 27 42.06 57.14 36.04
C PRO A 27 40.56 56.97 36.27
N LEU A 28 39.83 58.08 36.31
CA LEU A 28 38.37 58.08 36.50
C LEU A 28 37.63 57.37 35.37
N THR A 29 38.03 57.64 34.12
CA THR A 29 37.42 57.01 32.94
C THR A 29 37.63 55.49 32.94
N CYS A 30 38.83 55.04 33.34
CA CYS A 30 39.19 53.63 33.41
C CYS A 30 38.40 52.89 34.51
N ILE A 31 38.25 53.48 35.69
CA ILE A 31 37.45 52.90 36.78
C ILE A 31 35.98 52.77 36.37
N LEU A 32 35.41 53.79 35.73
CA LEU A 32 34.02 53.76 35.27
C LEU A 32 33.79 52.72 34.17
N ASP A 33 34.72 52.57 33.22
CA ASP A 33 34.63 51.55 32.17
C ASP A 33 34.64 50.12 32.75
N TYR A 34 35.42 49.88 33.81
CA TYR A 34 35.38 48.62 34.55
C TYR A 34 33.99 48.35 35.14
N TRP A 35 33.44 49.30 35.89
CA TRP A 35 32.15 49.12 36.56
C TRP A 35 30.98 48.99 35.59
N ASN A 36 31.05 49.68 34.44
CA ASN A 36 30.08 49.53 33.35
C ASN A 36 30.12 48.11 32.75
N LYS A 37 31.31 47.52 32.63
CA LYS A 37 31.53 46.19 32.02
C LYS A 37 31.76 45.07 33.03
N LYS A 38 31.46 45.30 34.31
CA LYS A 38 31.86 44.41 35.43
C LYS A 38 31.51 42.95 35.18
N ASP A 39 30.26 42.66 34.85
CA ASP A 39 29.78 41.28 34.68
C ASP A 39 30.51 40.55 33.54
N TYR A 40 30.79 41.25 32.44
CA TYR A 40 31.55 40.69 31.31
C TYR A 40 33.02 40.46 31.67
N VAL A 41 33.66 41.43 32.33
CA VAL A 41 35.06 41.33 32.78
C VAL A 41 35.21 40.17 33.76
N GLN A 42 34.29 40.01 34.72
CA GLN A 42 34.33 38.91 35.68
C GLN A 42 34.17 37.54 35.01
N LYS A 43 33.23 37.38 34.06
CA LYS A 43 33.08 36.13 33.27
C LYS A 43 34.34 35.81 32.48
N LEU A 44 34.93 36.79 31.82
CA LEU A 44 36.15 36.62 31.05
C LEU A 44 37.34 36.22 31.94
N CYS A 45 37.52 36.87 33.08
CA CYS A 45 38.57 36.55 34.05
C CYS A 45 38.45 35.10 34.55
N LYS A 46 37.23 34.64 34.88
CA LYS A 46 36.98 33.24 35.29
C LYS A 46 37.25 32.25 34.17
N GLY A 47 36.84 32.56 32.94
CA GLY A 47 37.10 31.70 31.78
C GLY A 47 38.60 31.54 31.48
N ILE A 48 39.36 32.63 31.58
CA ILE A 48 40.82 32.62 31.44
C ILE A 48 41.48 31.84 32.59
N ASP A 49 41.04 32.03 33.84
CA ASP A 49 41.53 31.27 34.99
C ASP A 49 41.26 29.75 34.84
N HIS A 50 40.11 29.36 34.31
CA HIS A 50 39.79 27.98 33.96
C HIS A 50 40.72 27.42 32.88
N LEU A 51 41.01 28.18 31.82
CA LEU A 51 41.96 27.79 30.78
C LEU A 51 43.38 27.59 31.34
N VAL A 52 43.83 28.51 32.19
CA VAL A 52 45.14 28.46 32.86
C VAL A 52 45.27 27.19 33.70
N LYS A 53 44.24 26.87 34.48
CA LYS A 53 44.18 25.64 35.30
C LYS A 53 44.08 24.37 34.45
N PHE A 54 43.24 24.36 33.43
CA PHE A 54 43.00 23.18 32.59
C PHE A 54 44.26 22.74 31.83
N TYR A 55 45.06 23.71 31.37
CA TYR A 55 46.27 23.46 30.58
C TYR A 55 47.58 23.54 31.37
N ASN A 56 47.54 23.77 32.69
CA ASN A 56 48.71 24.00 33.56
C ASN A 56 49.68 25.06 33.01
N LEU A 57 49.19 26.29 32.78
CA LEU A 57 49.98 27.37 32.17
C LEU A 57 50.85 28.11 33.21
N SER A 58 52.07 28.51 32.82
CA SER A 58 53.01 29.27 33.64
C SER A 58 52.89 30.79 33.44
N GLY A 59 52.70 31.56 34.53
CA GLY A 59 52.65 33.04 34.53
C GLY A 59 52.05 33.63 35.81
N ASP A 60 52.26 34.93 36.07
CA ASP A 60 51.59 35.65 37.18
C ASP A 60 50.27 36.25 36.71
N TYR A 61 49.17 35.54 36.96
CA TYR A 61 47.82 35.95 36.57
C TYR A 61 46.98 36.45 37.76
N LYS A 62 47.63 36.89 38.85
CA LYS A 62 46.93 37.31 40.08
C LYS A 62 45.92 38.43 39.84
N PHE A 63 46.17 39.33 38.90
CA PHE A 63 45.26 40.44 38.57
C PHE A 63 43.86 39.94 38.13
N LEU A 64 43.76 38.78 37.47
CA LEU A 64 42.48 38.18 37.08
C LEU A 64 41.64 37.79 38.31
N SER A 65 42.28 37.24 39.33
CA SER A 65 41.63 36.84 40.59
C SER A 65 41.21 38.04 41.44
N VAL A 66 41.92 39.16 41.32
CA VAL A 66 41.61 40.42 42.00
C VAL A 66 40.39 41.08 41.36
N LEU A 67 40.35 41.16 40.01
CA LEU A 67 39.21 41.70 39.25
C LEU A 67 37.93 40.88 39.46
N ASP A 68 38.03 39.55 39.54
CA ASP A 68 36.88 38.70 39.86
C ASP A 68 36.24 39.03 41.23
N LYS A 69 37.07 39.39 42.22
CA LYS A 69 36.66 39.59 43.61
C LYS A 69 36.40 41.04 44.00
N MET A 70 36.42 41.98 43.04
CA MET A 70 36.24 43.39 43.38
C MET A 70 34.81 43.73 43.82
N THR A 71 34.71 44.34 45.00
CA THR A 71 33.48 44.88 45.59
C THR A 71 33.47 46.42 45.49
N GLU A 72 32.30 47.02 45.72
CA GLU A 72 32.09 48.48 45.58
C GLU A 72 32.94 49.32 46.57
N ASP A 73 33.53 48.67 47.59
CA ASP A 73 34.31 49.31 48.67
C ASP A 73 35.83 49.40 48.38
N ILE A 74 36.28 48.98 47.19
CA ILE A 74 37.70 49.00 46.82
C ILE A 74 38.19 50.42 46.49
N ASN A 75 39.42 50.74 46.93
CA ASN A 75 40.08 52.00 46.60
C ASN A 75 40.25 52.16 45.07
N GLY A 76 39.88 53.33 44.55
CA GLY A 76 39.95 53.68 43.13
C GLY A 76 41.34 53.47 42.53
N ASP A 77 42.42 53.76 43.26
CA ASP A 77 43.80 53.55 42.78
C ASP A 77 44.10 52.06 42.49
N VAL A 78 43.54 51.17 43.32
CA VAL A 78 43.69 49.71 43.16
C VAL A 78 42.84 49.19 42.01
N CYS A 79 41.62 49.71 41.85
CA CYS A 79 40.75 49.40 40.72
C CYS A 79 41.41 49.84 39.40
N TYR A 80 41.90 51.09 39.36
CA TYR A 80 42.58 51.66 38.21
C TYR A 80 43.82 50.84 37.82
N ALA A 81 44.72 50.54 38.77
CA ALA A 81 45.95 49.81 38.47
C ALA A 81 45.67 48.40 37.91
N ASN A 82 44.75 47.64 38.51
CA ASN A 82 44.44 46.29 38.05
C ASN A 82 43.64 46.27 36.75
N TYR A 83 42.69 47.19 36.56
CA TYR A 83 41.92 47.26 35.31
C TYR A 83 42.75 47.81 34.15
N GLN A 84 43.67 48.74 34.42
CA GLN A 84 44.65 49.19 33.44
C GLN A 84 45.58 48.04 33.02
N GLN A 85 46.08 47.25 33.98
CA GLN A 85 46.88 46.06 33.70
C GLN A 85 46.08 45.04 32.86
N TYR A 86 44.80 44.81 33.18
CA TYR A 86 43.92 43.96 32.37
C TYR A 86 43.67 44.51 30.96
N ASN A 87 43.49 45.82 30.82
CA ASN A 87 43.35 46.45 29.52
C ASN A 87 44.61 46.29 28.66
N GLU A 88 45.80 46.42 29.24
CA GLU A 88 47.08 46.29 28.54
C GLU A 88 47.44 44.83 28.23
N GLU A 89 47.27 43.93 29.20
CA GLU A 89 47.68 42.53 29.06
C GLU A 89 46.63 41.63 28.39
N THR A 90 45.35 42.02 28.39
CA THR A 90 44.23 41.21 27.87
C THR A 90 43.49 41.91 26.73
N ILE A 91 42.83 43.05 26.96
CA ILE A 91 41.93 43.66 25.95
C ILE A 91 42.71 44.17 24.73
N LYS A 92 43.85 44.84 24.92
CA LYS A 92 44.67 45.35 23.80
C LYS A 92 45.44 44.26 23.07
N ARG A 93 45.66 43.11 23.70
CA ARG A 93 46.55 42.04 23.20
C ARG A 93 45.83 40.99 22.38
N TYR A 94 44.56 40.72 22.64
CA TYR A 94 43.80 39.64 21.99
C TYR A 94 42.58 40.17 21.22
N SER A 95 42.21 39.46 20.15
CA SER A 95 41.05 39.81 19.34
C SER A 95 39.75 39.64 20.14
N LYS A 96 38.71 40.38 19.75
CA LYS A 96 37.38 40.30 20.38
C LYS A 96 36.82 38.87 20.33
N ASP A 97 37.10 38.13 19.27
CA ASP A 97 36.61 36.76 19.08
C ASP A 97 37.26 35.77 20.04
N VAL A 98 38.58 35.86 20.23
CA VAL A 98 39.33 35.06 21.22
C VAL A 98 38.82 35.34 22.64
N LEU A 99 38.63 36.62 22.97
CA LEU A 99 38.09 37.02 24.27
C LEU A 99 36.66 36.49 24.49
N THR A 100 35.85 36.47 23.43
CA THR A 100 34.49 35.92 23.50
C THR A 100 34.52 34.41 23.77
N VAL A 101 35.38 33.65 23.09
CA VAL A 101 35.57 32.21 23.34
C VAL A 101 36.03 31.94 24.78
N CYS A 102 36.99 32.73 25.27
CA CYS A 102 37.45 32.62 26.66
C CYS A 102 36.33 32.85 27.66
N SER A 103 35.43 33.82 27.42
CA SER A 103 34.29 34.09 28.31
C SER A 103 33.29 32.92 28.39
N HIS A 104 33.14 32.13 27.32
CA HIS A 104 32.27 30.96 27.28
C HIS A 104 32.92 29.68 27.84
N TYR A 105 34.25 29.67 28.01
CA TYR A 105 34.97 28.53 28.57
C TYR A 105 34.59 28.24 30.02
N GLN A 106 34.15 29.26 30.77
CA GLN A 106 33.66 29.10 32.14
C GLN A 106 32.41 28.21 32.19
N ASP A 107 31.44 28.43 31.30
CA ASP A 107 30.13 27.76 31.34
C ASP A 107 30.18 26.34 30.73
N THR A 108 31.32 25.94 30.16
CA THR A 108 31.45 24.72 29.33
C THR A 108 32.38 23.66 29.93
N GLU A 109 32.77 23.78 31.20
CA GLU A 109 33.67 22.83 31.88
C GLU A 109 33.23 21.36 31.77
N LYS A 110 31.93 21.08 31.97
CA LYS A 110 31.38 19.72 31.85
C LYS A 110 31.47 19.17 30.42
N LEU A 111 31.25 20.04 29.44
CA LEU A 111 31.28 19.71 28.01
C LEU A 111 32.73 19.42 27.57
N VAL A 112 33.68 20.29 27.91
CA VAL A 112 35.11 20.11 27.60
C VAL A 112 35.67 18.85 28.25
N ASN A 113 35.32 18.58 29.53
CA ASN A 113 35.74 17.36 30.21
C ASN A 113 35.14 16.09 29.59
N PHE A 114 33.94 16.16 29.02
CA PHE A 114 33.34 15.02 28.32
C PHE A 114 34.02 14.78 26.98
N VAL A 115 34.23 15.82 26.16
CA VAL A 115 34.96 15.72 24.88
C VAL A 115 36.35 15.11 25.07
N LYS A 116 37.07 15.46 26.14
CA LYS A 116 38.39 14.88 26.46
C LYS A 116 38.36 13.35 26.67
N LYS A 117 37.22 12.78 27.06
CA LYS A 117 37.07 11.33 27.25
C LYS A 117 36.84 10.58 25.94
N LEU A 118 36.46 11.28 24.87
CA LEU A 118 36.10 10.70 23.58
C LEU A 118 37.34 10.65 22.67
N ASN A 119 37.49 9.56 21.92
CA ASN A 119 38.45 9.50 20.83
C ASN A 119 37.79 9.89 19.49
N GLN A 120 38.58 9.96 18.41
CA GLN A 120 38.08 10.36 17.08
C GLN A 120 36.99 9.40 16.56
N THR A 121 37.13 8.10 16.79
CA THR A 121 36.15 7.08 16.40
C THR A 121 34.83 7.22 17.14
N ASP A 122 34.86 7.57 18.43
CA ASP A 122 33.66 7.81 19.23
C ASP A 122 32.86 9.00 18.67
N MET A 123 33.56 10.03 18.17
CA MET A 123 32.96 11.20 17.53
C MET A 123 32.34 10.87 16.16
N ASP A 124 33.02 10.04 15.37
CA ASP A 124 32.52 9.61 14.06
C ASP A 124 31.33 8.63 14.21
N ASN A 125 31.35 7.75 15.22
CA ASN A 125 30.22 6.88 15.57
C ASN A 125 28.97 7.67 15.99
N LEU A 126 29.16 8.76 16.77
CA LEU A 126 28.06 9.67 17.12
C LEU A 126 27.48 10.34 15.87
N LEU A 127 28.31 10.69 14.89
CA LEU A 127 27.87 11.30 13.62
C LEU A 127 27.09 10.31 12.74
N GLU A 128 27.52 9.04 12.66
CA GLU A 128 26.84 8.00 11.88
C GLU A 128 25.46 7.66 12.47
N ALA A 129 25.36 7.59 13.80
CA ALA A 129 24.14 7.24 14.51
C ALA A 129 22.99 8.25 14.32
N VAL A 130 23.29 9.46 13.84
CA VAL A 130 22.30 10.51 13.56
C VAL A 130 21.38 10.16 12.39
N ASN A 131 21.82 9.32 11.45
CA ASN A 131 21.00 8.91 10.31
C ASN A 131 19.84 7.98 10.70
N ASP A 132 19.93 7.32 11.86
CA ASP A 132 18.99 6.30 12.32
C ASP A 132 18.04 6.80 13.43
N TRP A 133 18.18 8.05 13.88
CA TRP A 133 17.50 8.60 15.05
C TRP A 133 16.43 9.62 14.65
N ASP A 134 15.19 9.15 14.46
CA ASP A 134 14.06 9.99 14.01
C ASP A 134 13.14 10.52 15.14
N GLU A 135 13.37 10.16 16.41
CA GLU A 135 12.51 10.62 17.51
C GLU A 135 13.28 11.02 18.78
N SER A 136 13.22 12.33 19.08
CA SER A 136 13.34 12.99 20.40
C SER A 136 14.66 13.70 20.81
N PHE A 137 14.49 14.96 21.23
CA PHE A 137 15.39 15.87 21.98
C PHE A 137 16.71 16.39 21.36
N ILE A 138 17.36 15.73 20.40
CA ILE A 138 18.60 16.22 19.78
C ILE A 138 18.45 16.36 18.27
N THR A 139 18.79 17.52 17.71
CA THR A 139 18.77 17.73 16.26
C THR A 139 20.05 17.23 15.61
N THR A 140 19.97 16.77 14.35
CA THR A 140 21.13 16.41 13.52
C THR A 140 22.22 17.48 13.55
N GLN A 141 21.82 18.76 13.49
CA GLN A 141 22.73 19.89 13.54
C GLN A 141 23.51 19.94 14.86
N THR A 142 22.88 19.63 15.99
CA THR A 142 23.53 19.66 17.31
C THR A 142 24.66 18.62 17.45
N ILE A 143 24.54 17.46 16.80
CA ILE A 143 25.61 16.46 16.78
C ILE A 143 26.74 16.88 15.84
N ILE A 144 26.42 17.49 14.70
CA ILE A 144 27.42 18.07 13.79
C ILE A 144 28.21 19.16 14.52
N ASP A 145 27.53 20.08 15.20
CA ASP A 145 28.14 21.11 16.03
C ASP A 145 29.07 20.49 17.10
N PHE A 146 28.65 19.39 17.73
CA PHE A 146 29.43 18.68 18.75
C PHE A 146 30.71 18.05 18.18
N VAL A 147 30.64 17.45 16.99
CA VAL A 147 31.82 16.91 16.31
C VAL A 147 32.81 18.02 15.95
N GLN A 148 32.32 19.16 15.43
CA GLN A 148 33.17 20.29 15.08
C GLN A 148 33.82 20.93 16.31
N LEU A 149 33.06 21.10 17.40
CA LEU A 149 33.58 21.56 18.67
C LEU A 149 34.62 20.60 19.25
N GLY A 150 34.39 19.29 19.11
CA GLY A 150 35.36 18.27 19.48
C GLY A 150 36.68 18.38 18.73
N ARG A 151 36.63 18.53 17.40
CA ARG A 151 37.83 18.72 16.57
C ARG A 151 38.59 19.99 16.93
N PHE A 152 37.87 21.08 17.21
CA PHE A 152 38.45 22.34 17.67
C PHE A 152 39.22 22.15 18.98
N LEU A 153 38.60 21.55 20.01
CA LEU A 153 39.23 21.31 21.31
C LEU A 153 40.40 20.31 21.23
N THR A 154 40.27 19.25 20.44
CA THR A 154 41.35 18.27 20.20
C THR A 154 42.55 18.92 19.53
N SER A 155 42.33 19.84 18.59
CA SER A 155 43.41 20.59 17.94
C SER A 155 44.19 21.45 18.93
N ILE A 156 43.50 22.10 19.89
CA ILE A 156 44.13 22.86 20.97
C ILE A 156 44.88 21.93 21.91
N ASN A 157 44.30 20.79 22.30
CA ASN A 157 44.93 19.80 23.18
C ASN A 157 46.22 19.24 22.56
N ASN A 158 46.20 18.87 21.28
CA ASN A 158 47.36 18.36 20.55
C ASN A 158 48.48 19.41 20.50
N TYR A 159 48.16 20.65 20.14
CA TYR A 159 49.13 21.75 20.15
C TYR A 159 49.70 22.02 21.55
N SER A 160 48.84 21.98 22.56
CA SER A 160 49.23 22.09 23.97
C SER A 160 50.19 20.97 24.40
N SER A 161 50.04 19.75 23.88
CA SER A 161 50.90 18.61 24.20
C SER A 161 52.26 18.63 23.50
N THR A 162 52.37 19.33 22.36
CA THR A 162 53.63 19.52 21.65
C THR A 162 54.56 20.57 22.27
N ILE A 163 54.06 21.39 23.22
CA ILE A 163 54.83 22.41 23.92
C ILE A 163 55.40 21.82 25.22
N GLU A 164 56.69 22.05 25.50
CA GLU A 164 57.30 21.65 26.77
C GLU A 164 56.58 22.30 27.98
N GLN A 165 56.20 21.48 28.97
CA GLN A 165 55.37 21.90 30.12
C GLN A 165 55.96 23.07 30.93
N THR A 166 57.27 23.29 30.87
CA THR A 166 58.00 24.30 31.66
C THR A 166 57.93 25.73 31.10
N PHE A 167 57.50 25.92 29.85
CA PHE A 167 57.49 27.25 29.18
C PHE A 167 56.12 27.65 28.62
N LYS A 168 55.06 26.91 28.96
CA LYS A 168 53.76 27.06 28.34
C LYS A 168 53.01 28.27 28.89
N THR A 169 52.88 29.33 28.12
CA THR A 169 52.20 30.57 28.54
C THR A 169 50.77 30.66 28.01
N LEU A 170 49.95 31.52 28.62
CA LEU A 170 48.62 31.88 28.12
C LEU A 170 48.64 32.39 26.68
N ASN A 171 49.67 33.15 26.30
CA ASN A 171 49.77 33.72 24.96
C ASN A 171 49.97 32.66 23.88
N ASP A 172 50.64 31.54 24.19
CA ASP A 172 50.86 30.45 23.25
C ASP A 172 49.55 29.74 22.88
N ILE A 173 48.68 29.53 23.87
CA ILE A 173 47.37 28.91 23.65
C ILE A 173 46.40 29.89 22.97
N LEU A 174 46.34 31.14 23.43
CA LEU A 174 45.41 32.13 22.87
C LEU A 174 45.76 32.55 21.43
N SER A 175 47.04 32.63 21.08
CA SER A 175 47.46 32.90 19.70
C SER A 175 47.13 31.74 18.75
N TYR A 176 47.22 30.50 19.23
CA TYR A 176 46.78 29.34 18.47
C TYR A 176 45.26 29.31 18.28
N ILE A 177 44.49 29.64 19.34
CA ILE A 177 43.04 29.83 19.23
C ILE A 177 42.71 30.91 18.19
N ASP A 178 43.39 32.07 18.21
CA ASP A 178 43.19 33.13 17.21
C ASP A 178 43.46 32.66 15.78
N THR A 179 44.41 31.73 15.61
CA THR A 179 44.74 31.13 14.30
C THR A 179 43.64 30.16 13.86
N LEU A 180 43.11 29.35 14.77
CA LEU A 180 41.99 28.44 14.47
C LEU A 180 40.71 29.20 14.12
N LEU A 181 40.38 30.27 14.85
CA LEU A 181 39.16 31.05 14.61
C LEU A 181 39.10 31.72 13.23
N LYS A 182 40.24 31.89 12.55
CA LYS A 182 40.31 32.41 11.17
C LYS A 182 39.94 31.36 10.12
N GLN A 183 39.83 30.09 10.48
CA GLN A 183 39.40 29.02 9.58
C GLN A 183 37.88 29.04 9.43
N LYS A 184 37.40 28.90 8.19
CA LYS A 184 35.95 28.95 7.87
C LYS A 184 35.12 27.92 8.64
N GLU A 185 35.71 26.79 9.00
CA GLU A 185 35.05 25.68 9.71
C GLU A 185 34.64 26.06 11.15
N TYR A 186 35.30 27.07 11.75
CA TYR A 186 35.07 27.52 13.12
C TYR A 186 34.42 28.91 13.22
N ALA A 187 33.87 29.43 12.12
CA ALA A 187 33.25 30.76 12.08
C ALA A 187 32.11 30.90 13.12
N ASP A 188 31.35 29.83 13.36
CA ASP A 188 30.20 29.81 14.27
C ASP A 188 30.47 29.06 15.59
N ILE A 189 31.73 28.92 16.00
CA ILE A 189 32.15 28.12 17.18
C ILE A 189 31.41 28.47 18.48
N ILE A 190 31.01 29.74 18.64
CA ILE A 190 30.26 30.22 19.81
C ILE A 190 28.86 29.58 19.86
N SER A 191 28.21 29.45 18.70
CA SER A 191 26.92 28.78 18.60
C SER A 191 27.06 27.29 18.95
N TYR A 192 28.16 26.65 18.54
CA TYR A 192 28.41 25.23 18.84
C TYR A 192 28.56 24.99 20.34
N PHE A 193 29.27 25.87 21.06
CA PHE A 193 29.35 25.77 22.53
C PHE A 193 27.96 25.84 23.19
N GLN A 194 27.05 26.68 22.70
CA GLN A 194 25.71 26.85 23.27
C GLN A 194 24.79 25.67 22.94
N THR A 195 24.76 25.22 21.68
CA THR A 195 23.92 24.11 21.24
C THR A 195 24.35 22.82 21.93
N CYS A 196 25.66 22.52 21.96
CA CYS A 196 26.20 21.33 22.61
C CYS A 196 26.02 21.32 24.13
N LEU A 197 26.15 22.47 24.80
CA LEU A 197 25.96 22.55 26.25
C LEU A 197 24.51 22.26 26.64
N SER A 198 23.54 22.76 25.86
CA SER A 198 22.11 22.51 26.11
C SER A 198 21.72 21.04 25.90
N ALA A 199 22.36 20.35 24.96
CA ALA A 199 22.06 18.97 24.58
C ALA A 199 22.98 17.91 25.23
N LEU A 200 23.97 18.32 26.02
CA LEU A 200 25.00 17.43 26.59
C LEU A 200 24.44 16.16 27.27
N PRO A 201 23.38 16.20 28.10
CA PRO A 201 22.84 14.99 28.73
C PRO A 201 22.33 13.95 27.71
N GLY A 202 21.73 14.40 26.60
CA GLY A 202 21.26 13.50 25.56
C GLY A 202 22.41 12.92 24.74
N ILE A 203 23.46 13.70 24.46
CA ILE A 203 24.67 13.22 23.76
C ILE A 203 25.37 12.15 24.60
N GLN A 204 25.47 12.36 25.92
CA GLN A 204 26.04 11.37 26.85
C GLN A 204 25.25 10.07 26.87
N ARG A 205 23.92 10.14 26.83
CA ARG A 205 23.05 8.96 26.76
C ARG A 205 23.23 8.21 25.44
N LEU A 206 23.25 8.93 24.32
CA LEU A 206 23.47 8.33 23.00
C LEU A 206 24.81 7.59 22.93
N TYR A 207 25.88 8.19 23.46
CA TYR A 207 27.20 7.57 23.55
C TYR A 207 27.21 6.25 24.36
N LEU A 208 26.50 6.20 25.50
CA LEU A 208 26.38 5.00 26.32
C LEU A 208 25.59 3.89 25.62
N GLU A 209 24.48 4.23 24.96
CA GLU A 209 23.67 3.25 24.24
C GLU A 209 24.42 2.64 23.04
N LEU A 210 25.26 3.43 22.35
CA LEU A 210 26.10 2.95 21.26
C LEU A 210 27.20 1.99 21.73
N THR A 211 27.85 2.31 22.85
CA THR A 211 28.93 1.47 23.41
C THR A 211 28.40 0.12 23.92
N ASP A 212 27.24 0.08 24.58
CA ASP A 212 26.58 -1.16 25.03
C ASP A 212 26.14 -2.06 23.84
N LYS A 213 25.65 -1.46 22.75
CA LYS A 213 25.27 -2.19 21.53
C LYS A 213 26.47 -2.82 20.83
N GLU A 214 27.60 -2.11 20.74
CA GLU A 214 28.83 -2.65 20.14
C GLU A 214 29.34 -3.88 20.90
N GLU A 215 29.39 -3.81 22.23
CA GLU A 215 29.87 -4.91 23.09
C GLU A 215 28.92 -6.12 23.03
N SER A 216 27.61 -5.87 22.92
CA SER A 216 26.60 -6.91 22.68
C SER A 216 26.82 -7.65 21.35
N LYS A 217 27.02 -6.95 20.24
CA LYS A 217 27.27 -7.57 18.92
C LYS A 217 28.58 -8.38 18.90
N ARG A 218 29.66 -7.84 19.50
CA ARG A 218 30.94 -8.53 19.65
C ARG A 218 30.80 -9.85 20.43
N THR A 219 30.02 -9.83 21.51
CA THR A 219 29.72 -11.03 22.31
C THR A 219 28.95 -12.09 21.51
N LYS A 220 27.99 -11.67 20.66
CA LYS A 220 27.25 -12.59 19.78
C LYS A 220 28.16 -13.30 18.78
N ILE A 221 29.07 -12.56 18.12
CA ILE A 221 30.05 -13.13 17.18
C ILE A 221 30.88 -14.24 17.85
N PHE A 222 31.41 -13.97 19.04
CA PHE A 222 32.19 -14.97 19.77
C PHE A 222 31.37 -16.19 20.19
N HIS A 223 30.08 -16.02 20.50
CA HIS A 223 29.22 -17.16 20.79
C HIS A 223 28.99 -18.05 19.58
N ILE A 224 28.80 -17.46 18.39
CA ILE A 224 28.63 -18.20 17.15
C ILE A 224 29.88 -19.01 16.81
N ILE A 225 31.08 -18.40 16.92
CA ILE A 225 32.34 -19.06 16.54
C ILE A 225 32.81 -20.11 17.54
N ASN A 226 32.55 -19.91 18.83
CA ASN A 226 32.98 -20.86 19.85
C ASN A 226 32.19 -22.17 19.78
N LYS A 227 30.86 -22.09 19.70
CA LYS A 227 30.01 -23.28 19.63
C LYS A 227 28.62 -22.94 19.09
N SER A 228 28.37 -23.34 17.85
CA SER A 228 27.07 -23.23 17.20
C SER A 228 26.74 -24.48 16.38
N SER A 229 25.45 -24.65 16.09
CA SER A 229 24.96 -25.60 15.11
C SER A 229 24.20 -24.87 14.00
N LEU A 230 24.42 -25.27 12.76
CA LEU A 230 23.81 -24.70 11.57
C LEU A 230 22.88 -25.72 10.94
N LYS A 231 21.66 -25.30 10.61
CA LYS A 231 20.72 -26.07 9.82
C LYS A 231 20.23 -25.24 8.64
N ILE A 232 20.14 -25.86 7.45
CA ILE A 232 19.52 -25.23 6.29
C ILE A 232 18.00 -25.28 6.47
N THR A 233 17.35 -24.13 6.32
CA THR A 233 15.91 -23.96 6.49
C THR A 233 15.27 -23.37 5.24
N GLU A 234 13.98 -23.61 5.07
CA GLU A 234 13.20 -22.95 4.02
C GLU A 234 12.69 -21.61 4.56
N ALA A 235 12.96 -20.52 3.83
CA ALA A 235 12.41 -19.21 4.10
C ALA A 235 11.37 -18.84 3.03
N TYR A 236 10.31 -18.15 3.47
CA TYR A 236 9.36 -17.48 2.58
C TYR A 236 9.70 -15.99 2.62
N HIS A 237 9.91 -15.34 1.48
CA HIS A 237 10.13 -13.88 1.46
C HIS A 237 8.93 -13.17 2.08
N GLN A 238 9.13 -12.47 3.21
CA GLN A 238 8.07 -11.65 3.83
C GLN A 238 7.68 -10.44 2.96
N HIS A 239 8.54 -10.01 2.03
CA HIS A 239 8.27 -8.92 1.08
C HIS A 239 7.79 -9.37 -0.30
N LEU A 240 7.80 -10.68 -0.57
CA LEU A 240 7.27 -11.26 -1.80
C LEU A 240 6.37 -12.42 -1.41
N GLN A 241 5.13 -12.12 -0.99
CA GLN A 241 4.05 -13.11 -0.99
C GLN A 241 3.73 -13.65 -2.40
N GLN A 242 4.50 -13.25 -3.42
CA GLN A 242 4.18 -13.33 -4.84
C GLN A 242 4.84 -14.49 -5.59
N ASN A 243 5.75 -15.26 -4.97
CA ASN A 243 6.31 -16.44 -5.63
C ASN A 243 6.39 -17.61 -4.64
N ASN A 244 5.67 -18.70 -4.92
CA ASN A 244 5.80 -19.99 -4.25
C ASN A 244 7.20 -20.65 -4.46
N SER A 245 8.19 -19.90 -4.93
CA SER A 245 9.58 -20.34 -5.00
C SER A 245 10.16 -20.40 -3.59
N LYS A 246 10.25 -21.61 -3.03
CA LYS A 246 11.01 -21.87 -1.81
C LYS A 246 12.42 -21.30 -1.98
N ILE A 247 12.86 -20.46 -1.06
CA ILE A 247 14.26 -20.01 -0.98
C ILE A 247 14.88 -20.63 0.25
N TYR A 248 16.13 -21.05 0.12
CA TYR A 248 16.89 -21.63 1.20
C TYR A 248 17.59 -20.52 1.99
N ASP A 249 17.52 -20.64 3.31
CA ASP A 249 18.18 -19.81 4.32
C ASP A 249 18.86 -20.74 5.34
N VAL A 250 19.55 -20.17 6.33
CA VAL A 250 20.15 -20.90 7.43
C VAL A 250 19.56 -20.50 8.78
N CYS A 251 19.59 -21.44 9.71
CA CYS A 251 19.32 -21.21 11.11
C CYS A 251 20.55 -21.63 11.91
N VAL A 252 21.25 -20.66 12.49
CA VAL A 252 22.41 -20.88 13.37
C VAL A 252 21.97 -20.77 14.82
N LYS A 253 22.10 -21.87 15.57
CA LYS A 253 21.78 -21.94 17.00
C LYS A 253 23.07 -21.96 17.81
N THR A 254 23.08 -21.19 18.89
CA THR A 254 24.19 -21.15 19.87
C THR A 254 23.78 -21.84 21.16
N GLU A 255 24.74 -22.33 21.95
CA GLU A 255 24.43 -22.99 23.24
C GLU A 255 23.68 -22.09 24.24
N LYS A 256 23.87 -20.77 24.14
CA LYS A 256 23.20 -19.80 25.00
C LYS A 256 21.77 -19.45 24.56
N GLY A 257 21.19 -20.21 23.62
CA GLY A 257 19.82 -20.02 23.14
C GLY A 257 19.64 -18.93 22.09
N GLY A 258 20.72 -18.32 21.59
CA GLY A 258 20.65 -17.38 20.47
C GLY A 258 20.43 -18.12 19.14
N GLN A 259 19.47 -17.65 18.33
CA GLN A 259 19.17 -18.15 16.99
C GLN A 259 19.33 -17.02 15.97
N TYR A 260 20.02 -17.28 14.87
CA TYR A 260 20.36 -16.29 13.85
C TYR A 260 20.05 -16.83 12.45
N ASN A 261 19.47 -15.98 11.60
CA ASN A 261 19.31 -16.25 10.16
C ASN A 261 20.44 -15.60 9.34
N TYR A 262 20.46 -15.82 8.02
CA TYR A 262 21.50 -15.23 7.16
C TYR A 262 21.54 -13.70 7.25
N HIS A 263 20.37 -13.03 7.28
CA HIS A 263 20.32 -11.56 7.40
C HIS A 263 21.01 -11.06 8.67
N ASN A 264 20.79 -11.72 9.81
CA ASN A 264 21.49 -11.38 11.05
C ASN A 264 23.01 -11.62 10.95
N LEU A 265 23.42 -12.71 10.29
CA LEU A 265 24.83 -13.05 10.11
C LEU A 265 25.53 -12.05 9.18
N HIS A 266 24.87 -11.62 8.11
CA HIS A 266 25.37 -10.60 7.19
C HIS A 266 25.62 -9.27 7.92
N GLU A 267 24.65 -8.80 8.71
CA GLU A 267 24.82 -7.57 9.51
C GLU A 267 25.99 -7.70 10.51
N LEU A 268 26.09 -8.85 11.19
CA LEU A 268 27.21 -9.13 12.09
C LEU A 268 28.54 -9.22 11.35
N ARG A 269 28.57 -9.68 10.10
CA ARG A 269 29.79 -9.77 9.28
C ARG A 269 30.33 -8.39 8.96
N ASP A 270 29.47 -7.48 8.52
CA ASP A 270 29.87 -6.11 8.20
C ASP A 270 30.40 -5.40 9.45
N ARG A 271 29.75 -5.61 10.59
CA ARG A 271 30.24 -5.11 11.87
C ARG A 271 31.54 -5.80 12.32
N ALA A 272 31.73 -7.10 12.08
CA ALA A 272 32.98 -7.80 12.37
C ALA A 272 34.17 -7.22 11.57
N ARG A 273 33.95 -6.90 10.29
CA ARG A 273 34.95 -6.22 9.43
C ARG A 273 35.32 -4.87 10.01
N LEU A 274 34.34 -4.04 10.37
CA LEU A 274 34.59 -2.73 10.99
C LEU A 274 35.36 -2.82 12.31
N ILE A 275 35.04 -3.80 13.17
CA ILE A 275 35.76 -4.04 14.43
C ILE A 275 37.21 -4.49 14.17
N GLU A 276 37.47 -5.25 13.10
CA GLU A 276 38.84 -5.62 12.72
C GLU A 276 39.66 -4.39 12.29
N TYR A 277 39.06 -3.45 11.57
CA TYR A 277 39.72 -2.23 11.09
C TYR A 277 39.93 -1.17 12.19
N SER A 278 39.03 -1.07 13.16
CA SER A 278 39.01 0.04 14.14
C SER A 278 40.07 -0.04 15.25
N GLY A 279 40.88 -1.10 15.34
CA GLY A 279 42.11 -1.13 16.14
C GLY A 279 42.01 -0.73 17.62
N ASN A 280 40.82 -0.79 18.22
CA ASN A 280 40.52 -0.12 19.50
C ASN A 280 41.48 -0.50 20.65
N GLU A 281 42.21 0.50 21.17
CA GLU A 281 42.92 0.48 22.46
C GLU A 281 41.96 0.73 23.64
N ARG A 282 40.89 -0.06 23.76
CA ARG A 282 40.04 0.00 24.97
C ARG A 282 40.72 -0.75 26.12
N ASN A 283 41.01 -0.04 27.22
CA ASN A 283 41.41 -0.55 28.54
C ASN A 283 40.20 -1.20 29.26
N VAL A 284 39.66 -2.27 28.69
CA VAL A 284 38.63 -3.10 29.35
C VAL A 284 39.28 -4.46 29.64
N GLN A 285 38.96 -5.07 30.79
CA GLN A 285 39.39 -6.44 31.11
C GLN A 285 38.92 -7.40 30.00
N ARG A 286 39.81 -7.73 29.05
CA ARG A 286 39.45 -8.60 27.93
C ARG A 286 39.56 -10.06 28.35
N LYS A 287 38.52 -10.83 28.02
CA LYS A 287 38.49 -12.29 28.20
C LYS A 287 39.43 -13.03 27.23
N TYR A 288 39.78 -12.40 26.12
CA TYR A 288 40.62 -12.93 25.04
C TYR A 288 41.76 -11.97 24.72
N THR A 289 42.88 -12.49 24.22
CA THR A 289 43.99 -11.67 23.74
C THR A 289 43.61 -10.91 22.45
N LYS A 290 44.32 -9.82 22.13
CA LYS A 290 44.07 -9.04 20.89
C LYS A 290 44.18 -9.92 19.63
N ASP A 291 45.14 -10.85 19.61
CA ASP A 291 45.38 -11.72 18.47
C ASP A 291 44.30 -12.80 18.32
N GLU A 292 43.86 -13.42 19.43
CA GLU A 292 42.74 -14.37 19.42
C GLU A 292 41.43 -13.72 18.98
N GLU A 293 41.15 -12.50 19.46
CA GLU A 293 39.99 -11.72 19.07
C GLU A 293 39.98 -11.41 17.57
N LYS A 294 41.13 -11.00 17.02
CA LYS A 294 41.29 -10.77 15.58
C LYS A 294 41.10 -12.05 14.77
N GLN A 295 41.63 -13.18 15.26
CA GLN A 295 41.45 -14.48 14.64
C GLN A 295 39.97 -14.89 14.62
N PHE A 296 39.25 -14.71 15.72
CA PHE A 296 37.81 -15.02 15.78
C PHE A 296 36.98 -14.17 14.83
N LEU A 297 37.28 -12.87 14.70
CA LEU A 297 36.60 -11.99 13.75
C LEU A 297 36.83 -12.44 12.30
N ARG A 298 38.07 -12.77 11.93
CA ARG A 298 38.40 -13.31 10.59
C ARG A 298 37.70 -14.63 10.31
N CYS A 299 37.72 -15.54 11.28
CA CYS A 299 37.03 -16.82 11.16
C CYS A 299 35.51 -16.63 11.02
N PHE A 300 34.92 -15.65 11.70
CA PHE A 300 33.50 -15.32 11.54
C PHE A 300 33.18 -14.80 10.15
N VAL A 301 33.98 -13.86 9.62
CA VAL A 301 33.81 -13.38 8.24
C VAL A 301 33.89 -14.55 7.25
N SER A 302 34.89 -15.42 7.39
CA SER A 302 35.04 -16.59 6.53
C SER A 302 33.87 -17.57 6.64
N LEU A 303 33.35 -17.81 7.84
CA LEU A 303 32.17 -18.65 8.06
C LEU A 303 30.95 -18.09 7.32
N VAL A 304 30.69 -16.79 7.44
CA VAL A 304 29.53 -16.15 6.78
C VAL A 304 29.70 -16.15 5.26
N ASP A 305 30.90 -15.95 4.74
CA ASP A 305 31.18 -16.03 3.30
C ASP A 305 30.96 -17.46 2.76
N VAL A 306 31.29 -18.51 3.52
CA VAL A 306 30.98 -19.91 3.15
C VAL A 306 29.46 -20.14 3.14
N ILE A 307 28.75 -19.63 4.15
CA ILE A 307 27.29 -19.74 4.23
C ILE A 307 26.62 -19.05 3.03
N GLU A 308 27.05 -17.83 2.67
CA GLU A 308 26.54 -17.09 1.52
C GLU A 308 26.70 -17.89 0.22
N ASN A 309 27.92 -18.36 -0.06
CA ASN A 309 28.19 -19.18 -1.25
C ASN A 309 27.35 -20.48 -1.28
N MET A 310 27.14 -21.12 -0.13
CA MET A 310 26.30 -22.32 -0.03
C MET A 310 24.84 -22.01 -0.34
N LEU A 311 24.30 -20.93 0.23
CA LEU A 311 22.93 -20.50 -0.01
C LEU A 311 22.72 -20.12 -1.48
N ASP A 312 23.66 -19.39 -2.08
CA ASP A 312 23.64 -19.06 -3.50
C ASP A 312 23.62 -20.32 -4.38
N ASN A 313 24.50 -21.28 -4.12
CA ASN A 313 24.54 -22.54 -4.85
C ASN A 313 23.24 -23.36 -4.69
N LEU A 314 22.68 -23.43 -3.49
CA LEU A 314 21.40 -24.13 -3.22
C LEU A 314 20.22 -23.48 -3.94
N ASN A 315 20.13 -22.16 -3.85
CA ASN A 315 19.08 -21.39 -4.53
C ASN A 315 19.22 -21.50 -6.05
N HIS A 316 20.45 -21.55 -6.57
CA HIS A 316 20.72 -21.77 -7.98
C HIS A 316 20.30 -23.18 -8.45
N LEU A 317 20.63 -24.24 -7.70
CA LEU A 317 20.15 -25.60 -7.97
C LEU A 317 18.63 -25.68 -7.97
N ASN A 318 17.97 -24.98 -7.06
CA ASN A 318 16.51 -24.95 -6.95
C ASN A 318 15.88 -24.26 -8.15
N ALA A 319 16.44 -23.13 -8.59
CA ALA A 319 16.01 -22.45 -9.79
C ALA A 319 16.21 -23.30 -11.06
N MET A 320 17.29 -24.09 -11.13
CA MET A 320 17.54 -25.06 -12.21
C MET A 320 16.72 -26.34 -12.12
N GLY A 321 15.95 -26.53 -11.05
CA GLY A 321 15.07 -27.68 -10.90
C GLY A 321 15.77 -28.98 -10.49
N TYR A 322 16.86 -28.91 -9.72
CA TYR A 322 17.46 -30.13 -9.18
C TYR A 322 16.47 -30.82 -8.21
N PRO A 323 16.13 -32.11 -8.39
CA PRO A 323 14.99 -32.73 -7.70
C PRO A 323 15.26 -33.09 -6.23
N THR A 324 16.53 -33.13 -5.83
CA THR A 324 16.94 -33.64 -4.52
C THR A 324 17.60 -32.55 -3.68
N ILE A 325 16.97 -31.38 -3.55
CA ILE A 325 17.55 -30.30 -2.72
C ILE A 325 17.14 -30.47 -1.26
N GLU A 326 15.97 -31.06 -1.01
CA GLU A 326 15.41 -31.25 0.34
C GLU A 326 16.31 -32.11 1.26
N LYS A 327 17.11 -33.02 0.69
CA LYS A 327 18.12 -33.82 1.42
C LYS A 327 19.18 -32.98 2.13
N TYR A 328 19.47 -31.76 1.66
CA TYR A 328 20.44 -30.88 2.32
C TYR A 328 19.89 -30.24 3.61
N SER A 329 18.55 -30.18 3.77
CA SER A 329 17.88 -29.62 4.96
C SER A 329 17.74 -30.62 6.11
N GLU A 330 18.05 -31.90 5.90
CA GLU A 330 17.96 -32.95 6.92
C GLU A 330 19.14 -32.94 7.91
N ASN A 331 20.30 -32.44 7.47
CA ASN A 331 21.54 -32.46 8.23
C ASN A 331 21.72 -31.21 9.12
N GLU A 332 22.40 -31.38 10.27
CA GLU A 332 22.83 -30.31 11.16
C GLU A 332 24.36 -30.30 11.26
N TYR A 333 24.97 -29.15 10.97
CA TYR A 333 26.42 -28.98 10.91
C TYR A 333 26.92 -28.27 12.16
N LYS A 334 27.94 -28.80 12.82
CA LYS A 334 28.46 -28.21 14.06
C LYS A 334 29.68 -27.34 13.78
N CYS A 335 29.68 -26.14 14.35
CA CYS A 335 30.81 -25.22 14.31
C CYS A 335 31.39 -25.07 15.72
N VAL A 336 32.65 -25.49 15.92
CA VAL A 336 33.31 -25.44 17.24
C VAL A 336 34.68 -24.79 17.10
N LYS A 337 34.93 -23.72 17.83
CA LYS A 337 36.22 -22.99 17.87
C LYS A 337 36.81 -22.75 16.46
N CYS A 338 36.04 -22.11 15.59
CA CYS A 338 36.41 -21.83 14.19
C CYS A 338 36.53 -23.05 13.26
N ASP A 339 36.24 -24.27 13.70
CA ASP A 339 36.14 -25.42 12.80
C ASP A 339 34.76 -25.47 12.15
N PHE A 340 34.73 -25.27 10.84
CA PHE A 340 33.57 -25.41 9.95
C PHE A 340 33.96 -26.18 8.67
N SER A 341 34.84 -27.17 8.80
CA SER A 341 35.34 -28.00 7.69
C SER A 341 34.24 -28.76 6.96
N GLU A 342 33.21 -29.26 7.68
CA GLU A 342 32.03 -29.92 7.08
C GLU A 342 31.27 -28.97 6.14
N LEU A 343 31.12 -27.70 6.53
CA LEU A 343 30.45 -26.68 5.70
C LEU A 343 31.28 -26.37 4.44
N ASN A 344 32.61 -26.30 4.56
CA ASN A 344 33.49 -26.14 3.41
C ASN A 344 33.38 -27.32 2.43
N GLN A 345 33.35 -28.55 2.94
CA GLN A 345 33.16 -29.75 2.10
C GLN A 345 31.81 -29.74 1.41
N LEU A 346 30.75 -29.36 2.12
CA LEU A 346 29.42 -29.20 1.53
C LEU A 346 29.41 -28.12 0.44
N ASN A 347 30.01 -26.96 0.68
CA ASN A 347 30.08 -25.88 -0.31
C ASN A 347 30.77 -26.34 -1.61
N VAL A 348 31.89 -27.05 -1.49
CA VAL A 348 32.61 -27.63 -2.66
C VAL A 348 31.73 -28.65 -3.38
N SER A 349 31.05 -29.53 -2.64
CA SER A 349 30.13 -30.53 -3.21
C SER A 349 28.96 -29.88 -3.95
N LEU A 350 28.35 -28.84 -3.37
CA LEU A 350 27.27 -28.07 -3.99
C LEU A 350 27.74 -27.40 -5.28
N LYS A 351 28.91 -26.75 -5.25
CA LYS A 351 29.49 -26.12 -6.43
C LYS A 351 29.72 -27.12 -7.57
N ASN A 352 30.29 -28.29 -7.28
CA ASN A 352 30.49 -29.34 -8.28
C ASN A 352 29.14 -29.85 -8.83
N THR A 353 28.13 -29.97 -7.96
CA THR A 353 26.77 -30.40 -8.37
C THR A 353 26.12 -29.37 -9.29
N VAL A 354 26.27 -28.07 -9.00
CA VAL A 354 25.82 -26.97 -9.86
C VAL A 354 26.45 -27.07 -11.24
N GLU A 355 27.79 -27.18 -11.32
CA GLU A 355 28.52 -27.21 -12.59
C GLU A 355 28.13 -28.44 -13.44
N LEU A 356 28.00 -29.61 -12.82
CA LEU A 356 27.60 -30.85 -13.50
C LEU A 356 26.14 -30.78 -14.00
N TRP A 357 25.22 -30.34 -13.13
CA TRP A 357 23.80 -30.24 -13.47
C TRP A 357 23.57 -29.23 -14.59
N GLU A 358 24.19 -28.06 -14.49
CA GLU A 358 24.11 -27.01 -15.51
C GLU A 358 24.64 -27.48 -16.86
N GLY A 359 25.81 -28.12 -16.87
CA GLY A 359 26.39 -28.69 -18.09
C GLY A 359 25.46 -29.70 -18.76
N LYS A 360 24.90 -30.63 -17.96
CA LYS A 360 23.96 -31.64 -18.46
C LYS A 360 22.67 -31.03 -18.97
N LEU A 361 22.13 -30.03 -18.28
CA LEU A 361 20.90 -29.30 -18.66
C LEU A 361 21.09 -28.62 -20.02
N ILE A 362 22.21 -27.93 -20.22
CA ILE A 362 22.56 -27.29 -21.50
C ILE A 362 22.65 -28.31 -22.64
N ASP A 363 23.29 -29.45 -22.40
CA ASP A 363 23.40 -30.51 -23.42
C ASP A 363 22.05 -31.17 -23.72
N LEU A 364 21.15 -31.23 -22.74
CA LEU A 364 19.79 -31.69 -22.94
C LEU A 364 18.94 -30.68 -23.71
N TYR A 365 19.11 -29.37 -23.49
CA TYR A 365 18.41 -28.33 -24.26
C TYR A 365 18.72 -28.40 -25.76
N LYS A 366 19.96 -28.73 -26.12
CA LYS A 366 20.35 -28.93 -27.53
C LYS A 366 19.69 -30.16 -28.16
N ARG A 367 19.53 -31.24 -27.37
CA ARG A 367 18.98 -32.53 -27.85
C ARG A 367 17.46 -32.59 -27.83
N TYR A 368 16.84 -31.98 -26.82
CA TYR A 368 15.40 -31.95 -26.56
C TYR A 368 14.97 -30.51 -26.23
N PRO A 369 14.77 -29.66 -27.25
CA PRO A 369 14.37 -28.26 -27.06
C PRO A 369 13.06 -28.10 -26.28
N GLU A 370 12.21 -29.13 -26.23
CA GLU A 370 10.96 -29.14 -25.45
C GLU A 370 11.18 -28.93 -23.95
N LEU A 371 12.36 -29.28 -23.42
CA LEU A 371 12.70 -29.04 -22.02
C LEU A 371 12.83 -27.55 -21.71
N THR A 372 13.22 -26.73 -22.69
CA THR A 372 13.43 -25.28 -22.49
C THR A 372 12.15 -24.50 -22.21
N TYR A 373 10.98 -25.12 -22.40
CA TYR A 373 9.68 -24.53 -22.05
C TYR A 373 9.34 -24.66 -20.56
N LEU A 374 10.12 -25.44 -19.82
CA LEU A 374 9.93 -25.71 -18.40
C LEU A 374 11.10 -25.13 -17.60
N SER A 375 10.83 -24.70 -16.38
CA SER A 375 11.84 -24.20 -15.44
C SER A 375 11.64 -24.77 -14.02
N GLY A 376 12.74 -24.89 -13.27
CA GLY A 376 12.70 -25.29 -11.87
C GLY A 376 11.92 -26.58 -11.62
N LYS A 377 10.90 -26.51 -10.77
CA LYS A 377 10.08 -27.67 -10.37
C LYS A 377 9.13 -28.16 -11.47
N GLN A 378 8.92 -27.38 -12.53
CA GLN A 378 8.00 -27.71 -13.61
C GLN A 378 8.38 -29.00 -14.34
N PHE A 379 9.68 -29.34 -14.42
CA PHE A 379 10.13 -30.62 -14.98
C PHE A 379 9.43 -31.80 -14.29
N TRP A 380 9.40 -31.78 -12.96
CA TRP A 380 8.88 -32.87 -12.13
C TRP A 380 7.37 -32.82 -12.02
N ILE A 381 6.75 -31.64 -12.10
CA ILE A 381 5.29 -31.50 -12.21
C ILE A 381 4.80 -32.13 -13.51
N VAL A 382 5.48 -31.86 -14.63
CA VAL A 382 5.15 -32.44 -15.93
C VAL A 382 5.42 -33.94 -15.94
N GLU A 383 6.53 -34.41 -15.38
CA GLU A 383 6.80 -35.85 -15.25
C GLU A 383 5.67 -36.58 -14.52
N LYS A 384 5.21 -36.08 -13.37
CA LYS A 384 4.07 -36.63 -12.62
C LYS A 384 2.75 -36.56 -13.40
N ALA A 385 2.52 -35.45 -14.11
CA ALA A 385 1.32 -35.28 -14.94
C ALA A 385 1.28 -36.26 -16.11
N LEU A 386 2.44 -36.58 -16.69
CA LEU A 386 2.57 -37.58 -17.75
C LEU A 386 2.28 -39.00 -17.25
N GLN A 387 2.68 -39.34 -16.01
CA GLN A 387 2.35 -40.63 -15.38
C GLN A 387 0.83 -40.80 -15.21
N ASN A 388 0.17 -39.76 -14.70
CA ASN A 388 -1.26 -39.79 -14.36
C ASN A 388 -2.15 -39.15 -15.43
N TYR A 389 -1.68 -39.09 -16.70
CA TYR A 389 -2.33 -38.29 -17.74
C TYR A 389 -3.82 -38.61 -17.93
N LYS A 390 -4.24 -39.87 -17.77
CA LYS A 390 -5.64 -40.29 -17.90
C LYS A 390 -6.55 -39.70 -16.82
N GLU A 391 -6.00 -39.37 -15.66
CA GLU A 391 -6.70 -38.81 -14.51
C GLU A 391 -6.50 -37.29 -14.39
N LEU A 392 -5.73 -36.71 -15.32
CA LEU A 392 -5.36 -35.30 -15.29
C LEU A 392 -6.58 -34.40 -15.50
N LYS A 393 -6.87 -33.58 -14.49
CA LYS A 393 -7.98 -32.63 -14.50
C LYS A 393 -7.52 -31.28 -15.01
N SER A 394 -8.47 -30.45 -15.47
CA SER A 394 -8.18 -29.06 -15.86
C SER A 394 -7.70 -28.17 -14.71
N GLN A 395 -7.71 -28.70 -13.48
CA GLN A 395 -7.29 -28.03 -12.25
C GLN A 395 -5.83 -28.33 -11.88
N ASP A 396 -5.23 -29.33 -12.51
CA ASP A 396 -3.86 -29.74 -12.20
C ASP A 396 -2.87 -28.84 -12.92
N GLU A 397 -1.83 -28.37 -12.23
CA GLU A 397 -0.80 -27.50 -12.81
C GLU A 397 -0.12 -28.12 -14.05
N GLY A 398 0.10 -29.45 -14.00
CA GLY A 398 0.65 -30.20 -15.12
C GLY A 398 -0.23 -30.16 -16.38
N TYR A 399 -1.55 -30.02 -16.25
CA TYR A 399 -2.46 -29.84 -17.39
C TYR A 399 -2.13 -28.54 -18.14
N HIS A 400 -1.99 -27.43 -17.42
CA HIS A 400 -1.71 -26.14 -18.02
C HIS A 400 -0.31 -26.10 -18.66
N LEU A 401 0.69 -26.68 -17.99
CA LEU A 401 2.06 -26.77 -18.52
C LEU A 401 2.13 -27.58 -19.82
N LEU A 402 1.49 -28.76 -19.87
CA LEU A 402 1.44 -29.58 -21.08
C LEU A 402 0.75 -28.86 -22.26
N LYS A 403 -0.34 -28.14 -21.98
CA LYS A 403 -1.04 -27.34 -23.01
C LYS A 403 -0.21 -26.16 -23.49
N TYR A 404 0.53 -25.49 -22.60
CA TYR A 404 1.46 -24.41 -22.94
C TYR A 404 2.61 -24.86 -23.84
N ILE A 405 3.15 -26.06 -23.63
CA ILE A 405 4.16 -26.67 -24.51
C ILE A 405 3.57 -27.03 -25.89
N GLY A 406 2.24 -27.09 -26.01
CA GLY A 406 1.53 -27.44 -27.24
C GLY A 406 1.17 -28.93 -27.37
N ILE A 407 1.22 -29.69 -26.27
CA ILE A 407 0.90 -31.13 -26.27
C ILE A 407 -0.61 -31.30 -26.01
N GLN A 408 -1.37 -31.62 -27.07
CA GLN A 408 -2.83 -31.66 -27.00
C GLN A 408 -3.44 -33.06 -26.81
N ASN A 409 -2.93 -34.07 -27.55
CA ASN A 409 -3.44 -35.45 -27.55
C ASN A 409 -2.29 -36.45 -27.35
N PHE A 410 -2.42 -37.37 -26.40
CA PHE A 410 -1.42 -38.39 -26.11
C PHE A 410 -1.71 -39.70 -26.84
N SER A 411 -0.70 -40.26 -27.51
CA SER A 411 -0.70 -41.67 -27.90
C SER A 411 0.08 -42.46 -26.85
N LEU A 412 -0.64 -43.05 -25.90
CA LEU A 412 -0.12 -43.64 -24.64
C LEU A 412 0.61 -44.98 -24.78
N THR A 413 0.88 -45.50 -25.97
CA THR A 413 1.16 -46.94 -26.10
C THR A 413 2.52 -47.42 -25.58
N LYS A 414 3.52 -46.56 -25.27
CA LYS A 414 4.82 -46.99 -24.70
C LYS A 414 5.58 -45.88 -23.95
N LEU A 415 5.08 -45.38 -22.81
CA LEU A 415 5.87 -44.49 -21.95
C LEU A 415 6.35 -45.25 -20.71
N ILE A 416 7.67 -45.47 -20.60
CA ILE A 416 8.29 -46.02 -19.38
C ILE A 416 8.84 -44.83 -18.60
N ILE A 417 8.14 -44.45 -17.53
CA ILE A 417 8.63 -43.45 -16.57
C ILE A 417 9.21 -44.24 -15.39
N ASN A 418 10.51 -44.09 -15.13
CA ASN A 418 11.20 -44.80 -14.07
C ASN A 418 11.79 -43.78 -13.08
N GLU A 419 11.20 -43.69 -11.89
CA GLU A 419 11.61 -42.73 -10.85
C GLU A 419 12.91 -43.12 -10.13
N ASN A 420 13.35 -44.38 -10.28
CA ASN A 420 14.57 -44.90 -9.65
C ASN A 420 15.86 -44.49 -10.39
N LEU A 421 15.75 -43.73 -11.48
CA LEU A 421 16.90 -43.23 -12.23
C LEU A 421 17.54 -42.02 -11.53
N GLU A 422 18.83 -41.81 -11.76
CA GLU A 422 19.53 -40.61 -11.28
C GLU A 422 18.88 -39.34 -11.88
N PRO A 423 18.96 -38.17 -11.20
CA PRO A 423 18.32 -36.93 -11.64
C PRO A 423 18.54 -36.59 -13.12
N GLU A 424 19.76 -36.77 -13.62
CA GLU A 424 20.17 -36.48 -14.99
C GLU A 424 19.50 -37.40 -16.00
N GLU A 425 19.34 -38.68 -15.64
CA GLU A 425 18.71 -39.71 -16.47
C GLU A 425 17.19 -39.53 -16.50
N ARG A 426 16.58 -39.13 -15.38
CA ARG A 426 15.16 -38.78 -15.33
C ARG A 426 14.85 -37.60 -16.24
N LEU A 427 15.64 -36.53 -16.17
CA LEU A 427 15.47 -35.36 -17.03
C LEU A 427 15.68 -35.72 -18.51
N GLU A 428 16.65 -36.56 -18.82
CA GLU A 428 16.87 -37.06 -20.18
C GLU A 428 15.70 -37.91 -20.69
N ASN A 429 15.11 -38.76 -19.84
CA ASN A 429 13.91 -39.52 -20.17
C ASN A 429 12.72 -38.61 -20.44
N LEU A 430 12.48 -37.61 -19.58
CA LEU A 430 11.44 -36.60 -19.78
C LEU A 430 11.60 -35.88 -21.14
N GLY A 431 12.83 -35.47 -21.47
CA GLY A 431 13.14 -34.84 -22.76
C GLY A 431 12.80 -35.73 -23.97
N LYS A 432 13.14 -37.03 -23.90
CA LYS A 432 12.77 -38.01 -24.95
C LYS A 432 11.27 -38.09 -25.13
N ILE A 433 10.52 -38.21 -24.02
CA ILE A 433 9.06 -38.32 -24.03
C ILE A 433 8.43 -37.09 -24.68
N LEU A 434 8.82 -35.89 -24.26
CA LEU A 434 8.26 -34.64 -24.79
C LEU A 434 8.53 -34.46 -26.29
N ASN A 435 9.76 -34.74 -26.73
CA ASN A 435 10.16 -34.67 -28.14
C ASN A 435 9.37 -35.69 -29.00
N GLU A 436 9.18 -36.92 -28.52
CA GLU A 436 8.36 -37.93 -29.22
C GLU A 436 6.90 -37.50 -29.38
N GLN A 437 6.30 -36.96 -28.33
CA GLN A 437 4.91 -36.48 -28.39
C GLN A 437 4.77 -35.32 -29.38
N ARG A 438 5.70 -34.36 -29.38
CA ARG A 438 5.67 -33.23 -30.32
C ARG A 438 5.83 -33.69 -31.77
N ARG A 439 6.73 -34.63 -32.04
CA ARG A 439 6.90 -35.22 -33.39
C ARG A 439 5.63 -35.95 -33.86
N SER A 440 4.92 -36.62 -32.96
CA SER A 440 3.64 -37.27 -33.26
C SER A 440 2.58 -36.25 -33.68
N VAL A 441 2.48 -35.11 -32.96
CA VAL A 441 1.57 -34.01 -33.29
C VAL A 441 1.90 -33.41 -34.67
N ILE A 442 3.18 -33.11 -34.93
CA ILE A 442 3.63 -32.55 -36.23
C ILE A 442 3.32 -33.51 -37.39
N LYS A 443 3.53 -34.82 -37.21
CA LYS A 443 3.20 -35.82 -38.25
C LYS A 443 1.70 -35.90 -38.54
N SER A 444 0.84 -35.57 -37.58
CA SER A 444 -0.61 -35.56 -37.77
C SER A 444 -1.15 -34.29 -38.45
N SER A 445 -0.38 -33.18 -38.44
CA SER A 445 -0.76 -31.90 -39.04
C SER A 445 -0.18 -31.65 -40.43
N LEU A 446 0.70 -32.52 -40.94
CA LEU A 446 1.27 -32.44 -42.29
C LEU A 446 0.27 -32.90 -43.37
N VAL A 447 -0.67 -32.04 -43.74
CA VAL A 447 -1.42 -32.11 -45.03
C VAL A 447 -1.22 -30.85 -45.88
N SER A 448 -0.48 -29.84 -45.42
CA SER A 448 -0.28 -28.61 -46.20
C SER A 448 1.13 -28.03 -46.06
N GLU A 449 2.12 -28.65 -46.69
CA GLU A 449 3.36 -27.98 -47.08
C GLU A 449 3.54 -28.06 -48.59
N GLN A 450 2.86 -27.16 -49.30
CA GLN A 450 3.26 -26.71 -50.63
C GLN A 450 3.29 -25.19 -50.64
N SER A 451 4.42 -24.62 -50.23
CA SER A 451 4.92 -23.38 -50.81
C SER A 451 6.39 -23.21 -50.41
N ILE A 452 7.24 -23.64 -51.34
CA ILE A 452 8.65 -23.29 -51.41
C ILE A 452 8.74 -21.77 -51.58
N SER A 453 9.37 -21.09 -50.64
CA SER A 453 10.08 -19.84 -50.92
C SER A 453 11.57 -20.08 -50.73
N THR A 454 12.30 -19.91 -51.82
CA THR A 454 13.76 -19.85 -51.92
C THR A 454 14.34 -18.72 -51.06
N ASP A 455 15.59 -18.90 -50.64
CA ASP A 455 16.54 -17.89 -50.16
C ASP A 455 16.47 -17.38 -48.70
N SER A 456 17.08 -18.16 -47.80
CA SER A 456 18.22 -17.67 -46.99
C SER A 456 18.95 -18.83 -46.33
N GLN A 457 20.24 -19.00 -46.62
CA GLN A 457 21.13 -19.82 -45.79
C GLN A 457 21.46 -19.03 -44.51
N GLY A 458 21.27 -19.64 -43.33
CA GLY A 458 21.60 -19.05 -42.03
C GLY A 458 20.41 -18.52 -41.22
N GLY A 459 20.66 -18.20 -39.95
CA GLY A 459 19.69 -17.63 -39.02
C GLY A 459 19.44 -16.14 -39.26
N LYS A 460 18.31 -15.63 -38.77
CA LYS A 460 17.89 -14.22 -38.91
C LYS A 460 17.53 -13.62 -37.56
N ILE A 461 17.96 -12.38 -37.32
CA ILE A 461 17.56 -11.59 -36.15
C ILE A 461 16.82 -10.34 -36.64
N PHE A 462 15.60 -10.12 -36.18
CA PHE A 462 14.80 -8.93 -36.46
C PHE A 462 14.76 -8.04 -35.22
N ILE A 463 15.14 -6.78 -35.33
CA ILE A 463 15.10 -5.82 -34.22
C ILE A 463 14.12 -4.71 -34.57
N THR A 464 13.18 -4.41 -33.68
CA THR A 464 12.25 -3.29 -33.83
C THR A 464 12.23 -2.45 -32.57
N GLU A 465 12.42 -1.15 -32.75
CA GLU A 465 12.27 -0.14 -31.71
C GLU A 465 10.85 0.43 -31.77
N THR A 466 10.18 0.51 -30.63
CA THR A 466 8.79 0.94 -30.53
C THR A 466 8.51 1.63 -29.20
N SER A 467 7.47 2.44 -29.13
CA SER A 467 6.93 2.87 -27.84
C SER A 467 6.33 1.69 -27.06
N ILE A 468 6.13 1.91 -25.75
CA ILE A 468 5.40 1.01 -24.84
C ILE A 468 4.02 0.62 -25.42
N GLU A 469 3.35 1.57 -26.09
CA GLU A 469 2.04 1.36 -26.71
C GLU A 469 2.12 0.49 -27.97
N GLY A 470 3.15 0.71 -28.79
CA GLY A 470 3.34 0.02 -30.07
C GLY A 470 3.90 -1.40 -29.96
N ARG A 471 4.35 -1.84 -28.77
CA ARG A 471 4.96 -3.19 -28.58
C ARG A 471 4.07 -4.35 -29.04
N TYR A 472 2.77 -4.27 -28.82
CA TYR A 472 1.82 -5.32 -29.21
C TYR A 472 1.63 -5.37 -30.73
N ARG A 473 1.61 -4.20 -31.39
CA ARG A 473 1.63 -4.08 -32.85
C ARG A 473 2.92 -4.68 -33.41
N ALA A 474 4.07 -4.37 -32.80
CA ALA A 474 5.36 -4.92 -33.21
C ALA A 474 5.39 -6.45 -33.11
N ILE A 475 4.97 -7.02 -31.98
CA ILE A 475 4.91 -8.48 -31.77
C ILE A 475 4.13 -9.18 -32.89
N LEU A 476 2.91 -8.72 -33.14
CA LEU A 476 2.03 -9.32 -34.14
C LEU A 476 2.51 -9.09 -35.57
N SER A 477 3.12 -7.93 -35.84
CA SER A 477 3.68 -7.62 -37.15
C SER A 477 4.84 -8.54 -37.51
N LEU A 478 5.71 -8.87 -36.55
CA LEU A 478 6.83 -9.80 -36.78
C LEU A 478 6.33 -11.22 -37.07
N PHE A 479 5.31 -11.71 -36.35
CA PHE A 479 4.68 -13.00 -36.66
C PHE A 479 3.99 -13.00 -38.04
N HIS A 480 3.30 -11.91 -38.38
CA HIS A 480 2.68 -11.76 -39.69
C HIS A 480 3.72 -11.75 -40.82
N HIS A 481 4.82 -11.00 -40.66
CA HIS A 481 5.91 -10.96 -41.62
C HIS A 481 6.58 -12.34 -41.82
N ASP A 482 6.63 -13.17 -40.77
CA ASP A 482 7.16 -14.53 -40.83
C ASP A 482 6.15 -15.57 -41.37
N ASN A 483 4.88 -15.20 -41.54
CA ASN A 483 3.76 -16.11 -41.81
C ASN A 483 3.64 -17.25 -40.78
N SER A 484 3.91 -16.97 -39.50
CA SER A 484 3.76 -17.92 -38.40
C SER A 484 2.59 -17.58 -37.48
N GLU A 485 1.91 -18.61 -36.97
CA GLU A 485 0.84 -18.45 -35.98
C GLU A 485 1.47 -18.11 -34.62
N PRO A 486 1.03 -17.02 -33.97
CA PRO A 486 1.69 -16.55 -32.76
C PRO A 486 1.30 -17.41 -31.56
N ALA A 487 2.29 -17.91 -30.82
CA ALA A 487 2.08 -18.66 -29.60
C ALA A 487 2.78 -18.01 -28.40
N VAL A 488 2.15 -18.05 -27.22
CA VAL A 488 2.73 -17.45 -26.00
C VAL A 488 4.10 -18.04 -25.64
N ASN A 489 4.32 -19.32 -25.95
CA ASN A 489 5.55 -20.03 -25.64
C ASN A 489 6.74 -19.63 -26.55
N GLN A 490 6.47 -18.82 -27.58
CA GLN A 490 7.47 -18.19 -28.45
C GLN A 490 7.87 -16.78 -27.98
N ILE A 491 7.20 -16.23 -26.97
CA ILE A 491 7.38 -14.86 -26.51
C ILE A 491 7.97 -14.88 -25.09
N LEU A 492 9.00 -14.08 -24.84
CA LEU A 492 9.52 -13.82 -23.48
C LEU A 492 9.43 -12.33 -23.18
N PHE A 493 8.54 -11.96 -22.25
CA PHE A 493 8.47 -10.61 -21.69
C PHE A 493 9.52 -10.45 -20.60
N CYS A 494 10.49 -9.57 -20.82
CA CYS A 494 11.54 -9.28 -19.85
C CYS A 494 11.04 -8.32 -18.78
N THR A 495 11.45 -8.59 -17.54
CA THR A 495 11.24 -7.77 -16.35
C THR A 495 12.56 -7.64 -15.59
N THR A 496 12.60 -6.74 -14.61
CA THR A 496 13.74 -6.63 -13.67
C THR A 496 13.98 -7.92 -12.88
N GLU A 497 12.98 -8.79 -12.78
CA GLU A 497 13.06 -10.09 -12.09
C GLU A 497 13.42 -11.25 -13.03
N THR A 498 13.50 -11.01 -14.34
CA THR A 498 13.82 -12.07 -15.31
C THR A 498 15.28 -12.49 -15.18
N ASN A 499 15.51 -13.73 -14.75
CA ASN A 499 16.85 -14.24 -14.46
C ASN A 499 17.54 -14.86 -15.70
N TRP A 500 18.84 -15.14 -15.56
CA TRP A 500 19.65 -15.73 -16.62
C TRP A 500 19.21 -17.14 -17.06
N ILE A 501 18.64 -17.95 -16.17
CA ILE A 501 18.23 -19.33 -16.47
C ILE A 501 17.09 -19.31 -17.50
N ASP A 502 16.11 -18.42 -17.31
CA ASP A 502 14.96 -18.27 -18.22
C ASP A 502 15.38 -17.74 -19.59
N VAL A 503 16.22 -16.69 -19.61
CA VAL A 503 16.77 -16.12 -20.86
C VAL A 503 17.59 -17.16 -21.61
N ARG A 504 18.47 -17.91 -20.92
CA ARG A 504 19.28 -18.95 -21.55
C ARG A 504 18.41 -20.05 -22.16
N ALA A 505 17.44 -20.57 -21.41
CA ALA A 505 16.51 -21.58 -21.93
C ALA A 505 15.79 -21.06 -23.18
N PHE A 506 15.32 -19.81 -23.16
CA PHE A 506 14.68 -19.16 -24.30
C PHE A 506 15.60 -19.06 -25.54
N ILE A 507 16.87 -18.68 -25.36
CA ILE A 507 17.81 -18.62 -26.48
C ILE A 507 18.10 -20.02 -27.05
N TYR A 508 18.35 -21.03 -26.21
CA TYR A 508 18.51 -22.40 -26.70
C TYR A 508 17.25 -22.89 -27.41
N ARG A 509 16.06 -22.54 -26.89
CA ARG A 509 14.79 -22.82 -27.57
C ARG A 509 14.76 -22.22 -28.96
N CYS A 510 15.07 -20.93 -29.09
CA CYS A 510 15.09 -20.23 -30.37
C CYS A 510 16.03 -20.89 -31.40
N PHE A 511 17.22 -21.27 -30.97
CA PHE A 511 18.22 -21.84 -31.87
C PHE A 511 17.91 -23.30 -32.26
N TYR A 512 17.46 -24.14 -31.32
CA TYR A 512 17.39 -25.59 -31.55
C TYR A 512 15.97 -26.12 -31.81
N SER A 513 14.93 -25.34 -31.54
CA SER A 513 13.58 -25.70 -31.99
C SER A 513 13.43 -25.42 -33.50
N SER A 514 12.45 -26.06 -34.14
CA SER A 514 12.08 -25.83 -35.56
C SER A 514 12.06 -24.33 -35.92
N SER A 515 12.23 -23.99 -37.20
CA SER A 515 12.42 -22.63 -37.79
C SER A 515 11.29 -21.59 -37.59
N ASN A 516 10.66 -21.59 -36.41
CA ASN A 516 9.68 -20.66 -35.91
C ASN A 516 10.37 -19.36 -35.47
N LEU A 517 9.59 -18.29 -35.44
CA LEU A 517 9.99 -17.03 -34.85
C LEU A 517 9.81 -17.04 -33.32
N TYR A 518 10.88 -16.73 -32.59
CA TYR A 518 10.85 -16.48 -31.14
C TYR A 518 11.12 -15.01 -30.87
N GLN A 519 10.40 -14.39 -29.96
CA GLN A 519 10.52 -12.94 -29.69
C GLN A 519 10.90 -12.61 -28.25
N LEU A 520 11.97 -11.84 -28.08
CA LEU A 520 12.41 -11.25 -26.82
C LEU A 520 11.86 -9.83 -26.70
N ILE A 521 11.07 -9.56 -25.66
CA ILE A 521 10.30 -8.32 -25.52
C ILE A 521 10.82 -7.51 -24.33
N GLU A 522 11.09 -6.22 -24.55
CA GLU A 522 11.62 -5.27 -23.57
C GLU A 522 12.94 -5.73 -22.90
N PRO A 523 13.95 -6.23 -23.65
CA PRO A 523 15.20 -6.72 -23.07
C PRO A 523 15.98 -5.67 -22.26
N GLU A 524 15.71 -4.38 -22.46
CA GLU A 524 16.22 -3.27 -21.66
C GLU A 524 15.90 -3.37 -20.17
N ARG A 525 14.84 -4.12 -19.80
CA ARG A 525 14.47 -4.35 -18.39
C ARG A 525 15.32 -5.40 -17.69
N LEU A 526 16.13 -6.16 -18.43
CA LEU A 526 17.04 -7.13 -17.85
C LEU A 526 18.20 -6.43 -17.16
N GLU A 527 18.69 -6.98 -16.05
CA GLU A 527 19.92 -6.51 -15.43
C GLU A 527 21.11 -6.59 -16.40
N PHE A 528 22.07 -5.67 -16.25
CA PHE A 528 23.24 -5.57 -17.13
C PHE A 528 24.00 -6.90 -17.28
N ASN A 529 24.21 -7.63 -16.19
CA ASN A 529 24.89 -8.94 -16.20
C ASN A 529 24.14 -9.98 -17.06
N VAL A 530 22.81 -9.97 -17.02
CA VAL A 530 21.98 -10.88 -17.82
C VAL A 530 22.02 -10.49 -19.30
N GLN A 531 22.00 -9.19 -19.61
CA GLN A 531 22.16 -8.69 -20.98
C GLN A 531 23.52 -9.10 -21.59
N ASP A 532 24.61 -8.95 -20.84
CA ASP A 532 25.96 -9.32 -21.27
C ASP A 532 26.08 -10.82 -21.55
N LYS A 533 25.61 -11.66 -20.62
CA LYS A 533 25.57 -13.13 -20.81
C LYS A 533 24.73 -13.54 -22.02
N CYS A 534 23.58 -12.89 -22.24
CA CYS A 534 22.71 -13.16 -23.37
C CYS A 534 23.41 -12.83 -24.70
N CYS A 535 24.05 -11.67 -24.78
CA CYS A 535 24.81 -11.23 -25.93
C CYS A 535 25.93 -12.23 -26.27
N GLN A 536 26.74 -12.59 -25.28
CA GLN A 536 27.83 -13.56 -25.43
C GLN A 536 27.33 -14.93 -25.91
N LEU A 537 26.18 -15.39 -25.38
CA LEU A 537 25.60 -16.67 -25.79
C LEU A 537 25.10 -16.63 -27.25
N ILE A 538 24.43 -15.56 -27.67
CA ILE A 538 23.96 -15.41 -29.05
C ILE A 538 25.14 -15.39 -30.01
N ILE A 539 26.17 -14.57 -29.72
CA ILE A 539 27.41 -14.50 -30.51
C ILE A 539 28.04 -15.89 -30.63
N LYS A 540 28.22 -16.58 -29.48
CA LYS A 540 28.76 -17.94 -29.45
C LYS A 540 27.94 -18.91 -30.31
N LEU A 541 26.62 -18.91 -30.23
CA LEU A 541 25.80 -19.85 -31.00
C LEU A 541 25.84 -19.57 -32.51
N VAL A 542 25.94 -18.31 -32.92
CA VAL A 542 26.04 -17.91 -34.32
C VAL A 542 27.41 -18.22 -34.90
N GLU A 543 28.49 -17.89 -34.18
CA GLU A 543 29.87 -18.13 -34.63
C GLU A 543 30.19 -19.63 -34.73
N TYR A 544 29.77 -20.43 -33.75
CA TYR A 544 30.06 -21.88 -33.74
C TYR A 544 29.22 -22.66 -34.77
N ASN A 545 28.03 -22.18 -35.15
CA ASN A 545 27.16 -22.84 -36.13
C ASN A 545 26.48 -21.84 -37.10
N PRO A 546 27.21 -21.25 -38.07
CA PRO A 546 26.68 -20.23 -38.96
C PRO A 546 25.52 -20.72 -39.85
N SER A 547 25.45 -22.02 -40.12
CA SER A 547 24.39 -22.65 -40.91
C SER A 547 23.11 -22.95 -40.12
N HIS A 548 23.08 -22.67 -38.80
CA HIS A 548 21.93 -22.97 -37.97
C HIS A 548 20.73 -22.11 -38.38
N LYS A 549 19.57 -22.74 -38.58
CA LYS A 549 18.34 -22.04 -38.98
C LYS A 549 17.56 -21.64 -37.74
N PHE A 550 17.60 -20.36 -37.39
CA PHE A 550 16.82 -19.79 -36.30
C PHE A 550 16.24 -18.43 -36.71
N LYS A 551 15.19 -17.98 -36.02
CA LYS A 551 14.58 -16.67 -36.20
C LYS A 551 14.29 -16.03 -34.85
N LEU A 552 15.01 -14.95 -34.54
CA LEU A 552 14.84 -14.20 -33.29
C LEU A 552 14.27 -12.81 -33.60
N GLY A 553 13.13 -12.46 -33.01
CA GLY A 553 12.64 -11.09 -32.94
C GLY A 553 13.06 -10.44 -31.63
N VAL A 554 13.45 -9.18 -31.67
CA VAL A 554 13.74 -8.35 -30.50
C VAL A 554 12.87 -7.10 -30.59
N VAL A 555 11.94 -6.96 -29.65
CA VAL A 555 11.06 -5.78 -29.55
C VAL A 555 11.53 -4.97 -28.36
N THR A 556 12.02 -3.76 -28.59
CA THR A 556 12.61 -2.91 -27.54
C THR A 556 12.00 -1.52 -27.55
N THR A 557 12.04 -0.85 -26.40
CA THR A 557 11.78 0.59 -26.28
C THR A 557 13.07 1.43 -26.26
N ASP A 558 14.25 0.80 -26.21
CA ASP A 558 15.55 1.45 -26.19
C ASP A 558 16.59 0.64 -26.96
N ILE A 559 16.97 1.13 -28.14
CA ILE A 559 17.94 0.46 -29.00
C ILE A 559 19.39 0.58 -28.49
N GLN A 560 19.67 1.46 -27.52
CA GLN A 560 21.03 1.76 -27.03
C GLN A 560 21.55 0.80 -25.95
N THR A 561 20.85 -0.29 -25.68
CA THR A 561 21.25 -1.28 -24.67
C THR A 561 22.48 -2.09 -25.08
N HIS A 562 23.19 -2.64 -24.09
CA HIS A 562 24.40 -3.46 -24.31
C HIS A 562 24.11 -4.69 -25.19
N LEU A 563 23.01 -5.39 -24.89
CA LEU A 563 22.58 -6.56 -25.68
C LEU A 563 22.33 -6.20 -27.15
N ILE A 564 21.58 -5.13 -27.40
CA ILE A 564 21.17 -4.75 -28.76
C ILE A 564 22.36 -4.24 -29.56
N ASN A 565 23.22 -3.41 -28.96
CA ASN A 565 24.45 -2.97 -29.59
C ASN A 565 25.38 -4.14 -29.98
N GLY A 566 25.41 -5.20 -29.17
CA GLY A 566 26.15 -6.42 -29.51
C GLY A 566 25.54 -7.18 -30.68
N ILE A 567 24.21 -7.35 -30.70
CA ILE A 567 23.49 -8.03 -31.78
C ILE A 567 23.56 -7.26 -33.10
N LEU A 568 23.44 -5.92 -33.08
CA LEU A 568 23.48 -5.07 -34.29
C LEU A 568 24.81 -5.13 -35.04
N ARG A 569 25.89 -5.58 -34.39
CA ARG A 569 27.19 -5.79 -35.05
C ARG A 569 27.24 -7.07 -35.89
N MET A 570 26.21 -7.93 -35.81
CA MET A 570 26.15 -9.20 -36.53
C MET A 570 25.47 -8.99 -37.89
N ASP A 571 26.04 -9.55 -38.96
CA ASP A 571 25.50 -9.41 -40.34
C ASP A 571 24.09 -9.99 -40.53
N ILE A 572 23.66 -10.88 -39.63
CA ILE A 572 22.35 -11.53 -39.64
C ILE A 572 21.24 -10.70 -38.97
N ALA A 573 21.58 -9.56 -38.37
CA ALA A 573 20.64 -8.67 -37.71
C ALA A 573 20.06 -7.65 -38.71
N LYS A 574 18.72 -7.60 -38.80
CA LYS A 574 17.97 -6.63 -39.59
C LYS A 574 17.10 -5.79 -38.68
N THR A 575 17.26 -4.47 -38.76
CA THR A 575 16.33 -3.53 -38.13
C THR A 575 15.06 -3.40 -38.98
N VAL A 576 13.90 -3.64 -38.35
CA VAL A 576 12.56 -3.44 -38.92
C VAL A 576 12.07 -2.07 -38.44
N ARG A 577 11.74 -1.19 -39.39
CA ARG A 577 11.27 0.17 -39.10
C ARG A 577 9.76 0.19 -38.85
N ASP A 578 9.27 1.20 -38.14
CA ASP A 578 7.84 1.31 -37.78
C ASP A 578 6.89 1.32 -39.01
N ASN A 579 7.35 1.84 -40.15
CA ASN A 579 6.60 1.84 -41.41
C ASN A 579 6.53 0.46 -42.09
N GLU A 580 7.38 -0.50 -41.70
CA GLU A 580 7.32 -1.90 -42.14
C GLU A 580 6.38 -2.74 -41.25
N LEU A 581 5.95 -2.22 -40.09
CA LEU A 581 4.98 -2.88 -39.22
C LEU A 581 3.55 -2.73 -39.78
N LEU A 582 2.67 -3.68 -39.44
CA LEU A 582 1.27 -3.69 -39.88
C LEU A 582 0.61 -2.34 -39.59
N ASN A 583 -0.06 -1.73 -40.58
CA ASN A 583 -0.91 -0.58 -40.31
C ASN A 583 -2.12 -0.99 -39.44
N GLU A 584 -2.80 -0.02 -38.84
CA GLU A 584 -3.96 -0.27 -37.97
C GLU A 584 -5.08 -1.08 -38.64
N GLY A 585 -5.31 -0.88 -39.94
CA GLY A 585 -6.34 -1.60 -40.68
C GLY A 585 -6.05 -3.09 -40.82
N ASP A 586 -4.81 -3.43 -41.16
CA ASP A 586 -4.38 -4.82 -41.34
C ASP A 586 -4.12 -5.52 -40.00
N LEU A 587 -3.63 -4.78 -38.99
CA LEU A 587 -3.52 -5.26 -37.62
C LEU A 587 -4.89 -5.66 -37.07
N ASN A 588 -5.93 -4.83 -37.27
CA ASN A 588 -7.28 -5.13 -36.81
C ASN A 588 -7.84 -6.41 -37.47
N LYS A 589 -7.64 -6.59 -38.78
CA LYS A 589 -8.03 -7.83 -39.47
C LYS A 589 -7.30 -9.04 -38.88
N TYR A 590 -6.01 -8.93 -38.63
CA TYR A 590 -5.20 -10.01 -38.09
C TYR A 590 -5.62 -10.38 -36.66
N VAL A 591 -5.80 -9.38 -35.78
CA VAL A 591 -6.24 -9.58 -34.40
C VAL A 591 -7.63 -10.22 -34.33
N LYS A 592 -8.58 -9.81 -35.19
CA LYS A 592 -9.92 -10.41 -35.24
C LYS A 592 -9.95 -11.89 -35.61
N ILE A 593 -8.95 -12.38 -36.35
CA ILE A 593 -8.81 -13.81 -36.67
C ILE A 593 -8.35 -14.59 -35.43
N LEU A 594 -7.48 -13.99 -34.61
CA LEU A 594 -6.89 -14.61 -33.43
C LEU A 594 -7.84 -14.57 -32.22
N VAL A 595 -8.51 -13.45 -31.99
CA VAL A 595 -9.45 -13.27 -30.87
C VAL A 595 -10.72 -14.09 -31.10
N LYS A 596 -11.08 -14.93 -30.13
CA LYS A 596 -12.31 -15.74 -30.16
C LYS A 596 -13.10 -15.52 -28.88
N ASN A 597 -14.44 -15.50 -28.93
CA ASN A 597 -15.34 -15.46 -27.77
C ASN A 597 -14.97 -14.41 -26.68
N CYS A 598 -14.47 -13.24 -27.08
CA CYS A 598 -14.11 -12.14 -26.18
C CYS A 598 -15.05 -10.96 -26.39
N HIS A 599 -15.74 -10.52 -25.33
CA HIS A 599 -16.74 -9.46 -25.40
C HIS A 599 -16.41 -8.36 -24.38
N LEU A 600 -16.36 -7.12 -24.86
CA LEU A 600 -16.22 -5.93 -24.04
C LEU A 600 -17.61 -5.35 -23.76
N VAL A 601 -17.98 -5.17 -22.50
CA VAL A 601 -19.28 -4.67 -22.07
C VAL A 601 -19.10 -3.41 -21.23
N SER A 602 -19.73 -2.34 -21.67
CA SER A 602 -19.65 -1.02 -21.02
C SER A 602 -21.01 -0.35 -21.04
N SER A 603 -21.15 0.75 -20.30
CA SER A 603 -22.42 1.48 -20.22
C SER A 603 -22.20 2.97 -20.04
N LYS A 604 -23.10 3.78 -20.61
CA LYS A 604 -23.05 5.25 -20.52
C LYS A 604 -23.07 5.74 -19.07
N ILE A 605 -23.90 5.11 -18.23
CA ILE A 605 -23.96 5.35 -16.78
C ILE A 605 -23.98 4.04 -15.99
N ALA A 606 -23.71 4.13 -14.69
CA ALA A 606 -23.75 2.96 -13.82
C ALA A 606 -25.20 2.52 -13.59
N GLY A 607 -25.40 1.21 -13.38
CA GLY A 607 -26.74 0.67 -13.13
C GLY A 607 -27.61 0.47 -14.37
N LEU A 608 -27.04 0.47 -15.59
CA LEU A 608 -27.78 0.13 -16.82
C LEU A 608 -27.88 -1.38 -17.12
N GLY A 609 -27.28 -2.24 -16.29
CA GLY A 609 -27.48 -3.69 -16.39
C GLY A 609 -26.39 -4.48 -17.12
N LYS A 610 -25.15 -3.97 -17.21
CA LYS A 610 -23.99 -4.69 -17.81
C LYS A 610 -23.84 -6.13 -17.30
N THR A 611 -23.79 -6.31 -15.98
CA THR A 611 -23.69 -7.63 -15.37
C THR A 611 -24.86 -8.55 -15.73
N VAL A 612 -26.09 -8.00 -15.81
CA VAL A 612 -27.29 -8.76 -16.18
C VAL A 612 -27.23 -9.19 -17.65
N PHE A 613 -26.77 -8.30 -18.53
CA PHE A 613 -26.51 -8.62 -19.93
C PHE A 613 -25.51 -9.78 -20.06
N ILE A 614 -24.37 -9.72 -19.36
CA ILE A 614 -23.36 -10.78 -19.38
C ILE A 614 -23.95 -12.10 -18.86
N GLN A 615 -24.71 -12.08 -17.76
CA GLN A 615 -25.36 -13.26 -17.21
C GLN A 615 -26.35 -13.89 -18.21
N ASN A 616 -27.18 -13.08 -18.86
CA ASN A 616 -28.14 -13.57 -19.85
C ASN A 616 -27.44 -14.13 -21.09
N HIS A 617 -26.38 -13.46 -21.56
CA HIS A 617 -25.57 -13.95 -22.67
C HIS A 617 -24.88 -15.28 -22.33
N ALA A 618 -24.25 -15.40 -21.15
CA ALA A 618 -23.64 -16.65 -20.70
C ALA A 618 -24.67 -17.79 -20.56
N ARG A 619 -25.86 -17.51 -20.01
CA ARG A 619 -26.97 -18.48 -19.92
C ARG A 619 -27.46 -18.94 -21.28
N LYS A 620 -27.57 -18.05 -22.27
CA LYS A 620 -27.95 -18.40 -23.65
C LYS A 620 -27.05 -19.47 -24.25
N TYR A 621 -25.76 -19.46 -23.91
CA TYR A 621 -24.77 -20.44 -24.37
C TYR A 621 -24.52 -21.58 -23.37
N ASN A 622 -25.38 -21.76 -22.35
CA ASN A 622 -25.25 -22.78 -21.31
C ASN A 622 -23.87 -22.77 -20.62
N ARG A 623 -23.34 -21.56 -20.34
CA ARG A 623 -22.06 -21.38 -19.64
C ARG A 623 -22.29 -20.99 -18.19
N ASN A 624 -21.49 -21.55 -17.30
CA ASN A 624 -21.46 -21.13 -15.90
C ASN A 624 -20.57 -19.88 -15.75
N LEU A 625 -21.13 -18.75 -15.32
CA LEU A 625 -20.41 -17.50 -15.25
C LEU A 625 -19.62 -17.38 -13.94
N ILE A 626 -18.30 -17.19 -14.04
CA ILE A 626 -17.43 -16.97 -12.89
C ILE A 626 -16.90 -15.53 -12.96
N LYS A 627 -17.20 -14.75 -11.91
CA LYS A 627 -16.87 -13.32 -11.84
C LYS A 627 -15.52 -13.08 -11.15
N PHE A 628 -14.66 -12.29 -11.77
CA PHE A 628 -13.32 -11.89 -11.33
C PHE A 628 -13.28 -10.36 -11.18
N PRO A 629 -13.44 -9.82 -9.97
CA PRO A 629 -13.22 -8.40 -9.74
C PRO A 629 -11.72 -8.08 -9.84
N ILE A 630 -11.38 -7.06 -10.63
CA ILE A 630 -10.02 -6.52 -10.79
C ILE A 630 -10.10 -5.03 -10.42
N THR A 631 -9.67 -4.70 -9.20
CA THR A 631 -9.70 -3.35 -8.63
C THR A 631 -8.51 -3.14 -7.71
N GLY A 632 -7.88 -1.96 -7.76
CA GLY A 632 -6.73 -1.59 -6.93
C GLY A 632 -5.47 -2.39 -7.24
N ASP A 633 -4.68 -2.68 -6.20
CA ASP A 633 -3.52 -3.58 -6.25
C ASP A 633 -3.97 -5.04 -6.10
N SER A 634 -4.70 -5.54 -7.09
CA SER A 634 -5.09 -6.95 -7.10
C SER A 634 -3.87 -7.82 -7.37
N SER A 635 -3.39 -8.56 -6.37
CA SER A 635 -2.35 -9.57 -6.56
C SER A 635 -2.81 -10.61 -7.59
N PHE A 636 -2.13 -10.62 -8.74
CA PHE A 636 -2.48 -11.51 -9.86
C PHE A 636 -2.38 -12.99 -9.50
N ASP A 637 -1.65 -13.34 -8.44
CA ASP A 637 -1.57 -14.70 -7.90
C ASP A 637 -2.91 -15.20 -7.34
N GLN A 638 -3.72 -14.32 -6.74
CA GLN A 638 -5.07 -14.66 -6.31
C GLN A 638 -5.99 -14.91 -7.50
N ILE A 639 -5.77 -14.19 -8.61
CA ILE A 639 -6.48 -14.42 -9.87
C ILE A 639 -6.04 -15.76 -10.48
N TYR A 640 -4.74 -16.08 -10.44
CA TYR A 640 -4.18 -17.36 -10.88
C TYR A 640 -4.75 -18.56 -10.14
N ALA A 641 -4.74 -18.54 -8.80
CA ALA A 641 -5.29 -19.62 -7.98
C ALA A 641 -6.76 -19.92 -8.35
N ARG A 642 -7.50 -18.89 -8.74
CA ARG A 642 -8.88 -19.01 -9.21
C ARG A 642 -9.00 -19.45 -10.67
N PHE A 643 -8.03 -19.15 -11.52
CA PHE A 643 -7.96 -19.70 -12.89
C PHE A 643 -7.77 -21.22 -12.89
N LEU A 644 -6.99 -21.77 -11.95
CA LEU A 644 -6.84 -23.23 -11.79
C LEU A 644 -8.18 -23.93 -11.50
N LEU A 645 -9.14 -23.26 -10.88
CA LEU A 645 -10.45 -23.86 -10.58
C LEU A 645 -11.39 -23.93 -11.79
N LEU A 646 -10.97 -23.43 -12.96
CA LEU A 646 -11.83 -23.34 -14.13
C LEU A 646 -11.94 -24.66 -14.89
N SER A 647 -13.14 -24.91 -15.41
CA SER A 647 -13.46 -25.98 -16.35
C SER A 647 -13.87 -25.39 -17.70
N ALA A 648 -13.87 -26.23 -18.75
CA ALA A 648 -14.25 -25.82 -20.10
C ALA A 648 -15.74 -25.40 -20.26
N SER A 649 -16.59 -25.65 -19.26
CA SER A 649 -18.00 -25.22 -19.25
C SER A 649 -18.20 -23.80 -18.69
N ASN A 650 -17.15 -23.18 -18.18
CA ASN A 650 -17.22 -21.88 -17.55
C ASN A 650 -17.07 -20.73 -18.57
N ALA A 651 -17.70 -19.60 -18.25
CA ALA A 651 -17.44 -18.30 -18.84
C ALA A 651 -16.79 -17.41 -17.78
N ILE A 652 -15.83 -16.59 -18.19
CA ILE A 652 -15.07 -15.72 -17.30
C ILE A 652 -15.60 -14.31 -17.46
N HIS A 653 -15.96 -13.67 -16.35
CA HIS A 653 -16.38 -12.29 -16.30
C HIS A 653 -15.35 -11.48 -15.51
N PHE A 654 -14.50 -10.74 -16.20
CA PHE A 654 -13.61 -9.75 -15.62
C PHE A 654 -14.36 -8.45 -15.37
N ASP A 655 -14.54 -8.09 -14.10
CA ASP A 655 -15.14 -6.84 -13.66
C ASP A 655 -14.03 -5.86 -13.31
N ILE A 656 -13.74 -4.95 -14.23
CA ILE A 656 -12.55 -4.09 -14.21
C ILE A 656 -12.94 -2.69 -13.74
N GLY A 657 -12.47 -2.32 -12.54
CA GLY A 657 -12.59 -0.97 -11.99
C GLY A 657 -11.29 -0.18 -12.09
N SER A 658 -11.05 0.72 -11.12
CA SER A 658 -9.79 1.49 -11.06
C SER A 658 -8.59 0.59 -10.76
N ILE A 659 -7.50 0.74 -11.53
CA ILE A 659 -6.28 -0.09 -11.46
C ILE A 659 -5.04 0.80 -11.38
N GLU A 660 -4.09 0.42 -10.54
CA GLU A 660 -2.80 1.11 -10.39
C GLU A 660 -1.79 0.67 -11.47
N ASN A 661 -1.60 -0.65 -11.64
CA ASN A 661 -0.65 -1.21 -12.63
C ASN A 661 -1.32 -1.68 -13.93
N ILE A 662 -1.63 -0.73 -14.81
CA ILE A 662 -2.29 -1.00 -16.10
C ILE A 662 -1.39 -1.80 -17.07
N ASN A 663 -0.06 -1.64 -16.99
CA ASN A 663 0.88 -2.31 -17.88
C ASN A 663 0.91 -3.83 -17.70
N LEU A 664 0.91 -4.30 -16.45
CA LEU A 664 0.85 -5.73 -16.16
C LEU A 664 -0.48 -6.33 -16.63
N LEU A 665 -1.60 -5.65 -16.37
CA LEU A 665 -2.91 -6.09 -16.86
C LEU A 665 -2.93 -6.17 -18.40
N ASN A 666 -2.36 -5.20 -19.09
CA ASN A 666 -2.26 -5.19 -20.55
C ASN A 666 -1.59 -6.46 -21.09
N SER A 667 -0.43 -6.84 -20.55
CA SER A 667 0.29 -8.04 -20.99
C SER A 667 -0.51 -9.31 -20.74
N ILE A 668 -1.20 -9.41 -19.59
CA ILE A 668 -2.06 -10.54 -19.25
C ILE A 668 -3.24 -10.63 -20.20
N LEU A 669 -4.02 -9.56 -20.34
CA LEU A 669 -5.21 -9.55 -21.19
C LEU A 669 -4.87 -9.77 -22.66
N PHE A 670 -3.76 -9.21 -23.13
CA PHE A 670 -3.24 -9.48 -24.47
C PHE A 670 -2.99 -10.98 -24.68
N CYS A 671 -2.26 -11.62 -23.77
CA CYS A 671 -1.96 -13.05 -23.87
C CYS A 671 -3.21 -13.94 -23.74
N LEU A 672 -4.11 -13.63 -22.80
CA LEU A 672 -5.34 -14.41 -22.59
C LEU A 672 -6.32 -14.28 -23.76
N CYS A 673 -6.44 -13.09 -24.37
CA CYS A 673 -7.34 -12.88 -25.50
C CYS A 673 -6.82 -13.51 -26.79
N LEU A 674 -5.51 -13.41 -27.05
CA LEU A 674 -4.90 -13.87 -28.31
C LEU A 674 -4.45 -15.33 -28.25
N PHE A 675 -3.69 -15.69 -27.22
CA PHE A 675 -3.03 -17.00 -27.13
C PHE A 675 -3.79 -18.00 -26.28
N ARG A 676 -4.84 -17.54 -25.56
CA ARG A 676 -5.58 -18.34 -24.57
C ARG A 676 -4.69 -18.94 -23.48
N SER A 677 -3.51 -18.37 -23.27
CA SER A 677 -2.56 -18.84 -22.29
C SER A 677 -1.67 -17.69 -21.87
N TYR A 678 -1.20 -17.75 -20.64
CA TYR A 678 -0.34 -16.76 -20.04
C TYR A 678 0.72 -17.46 -19.20
N SER A 679 1.96 -17.00 -19.29
CA SER A 679 3.09 -17.48 -18.48
C SER A 679 3.73 -16.31 -17.76
N PHE A 680 3.76 -16.37 -16.43
CA PHE A 680 4.47 -15.40 -15.59
C PHE A 680 5.23 -16.14 -14.52
N SER A 681 6.53 -15.81 -14.39
CA SER A 681 7.47 -16.55 -13.57
C SER A 681 7.37 -18.08 -13.79
N GLN A 682 7.10 -18.86 -12.75
CA GLN A 682 6.92 -20.31 -12.80
C GLN A 682 5.46 -20.74 -12.98
N THR A 683 4.53 -19.80 -13.16
CA THR A 683 3.10 -20.11 -13.28
C THR A 683 2.64 -20.03 -14.73
N VAL A 684 1.85 -21.03 -15.14
CA VAL A 684 1.33 -21.13 -16.49
C VAL A 684 -0.15 -21.41 -16.42
N THR A 685 -0.94 -20.59 -17.09
CA THR A 685 -2.38 -20.78 -17.26
C THR A 685 -2.70 -21.06 -18.70
N TYR A 686 -3.59 -22.01 -18.93
CA TYR A 686 -4.21 -22.28 -20.23
C TYR A 686 -5.72 -22.23 -20.10
N LEU A 687 -6.37 -21.49 -21.00
CA LEU A 687 -7.81 -21.39 -21.14
C LEU A 687 -8.25 -22.17 -22.39
N PRO A 688 -9.26 -23.04 -22.28
CA PRO A 688 -9.85 -23.67 -23.46
C PRO A 688 -10.36 -22.64 -24.47
N ILE A 689 -10.20 -22.91 -25.77
CA ILE A 689 -10.57 -21.99 -26.86
C ILE A 689 -12.06 -21.60 -26.83
N ASN A 690 -12.92 -22.51 -26.34
CA ASN A 690 -14.37 -22.34 -26.25
C ASN A 690 -14.84 -21.55 -25.02
N THR A 691 -13.91 -21.13 -24.15
CA THR A 691 -14.21 -20.31 -22.98
C THR A 691 -14.55 -18.88 -23.43
N PHE A 692 -15.67 -18.36 -22.94
CA PHE A 692 -16.07 -16.97 -23.17
C PHE A 692 -15.37 -16.05 -22.17
N LEU A 693 -14.80 -14.94 -22.65
CA LEU A 693 -14.22 -13.88 -21.82
C LEU A 693 -15.09 -12.63 -21.95
N TYR A 694 -15.63 -12.16 -20.83
CA TYR A 694 -16.38 -10.91 -20.74
C TYR A 694 -15.57 -9.90 -19.95
N PHE A 695 -15.44 -8.69 -20.46
CA PHE A 695 -14.77 -7.57 -19.82
C PHE A 695 -15.80 -6.49 -19.50
N GLU A 696 -16.22 -6.38 -18.24
CA GLU A 696 -17.11 -5.32 -17.76
C GLU A 696 -16.27 -4.11 -17.34
N LEU A 697 -16.53 -2.94 -17.91
CA LEU A 697 -15.87 -1.68 -17.56
C LEU A 697 -16.77 -0.77 -16.72
N GLU A 698 -16.17 -0.06 -15.76
CA GLU A 698 -16.85 0.98 -14.99
C GLU A 698 -17.48 2.08 -15.86
N SER A 699 -18.56 2.68 -15.33
CA SER A 699 -19.45 3.56 -16.09
C SER A 699 -19.07 5.03 -15.96
N SER A 700 -18.00 5.39 -16.65
CA SER A 700 -17.59 6.75 -16.98
C SER A 700 -17.65 6.92 -18.51
N PRO A 701 -17.60 8.13 -19.08
CA PRO A 701 -17.54 8.28 -20.52
C PRO A 701 -16.17 7.80 -21.04
N PHE A 702 -16.04 6.49 -21.26
CA PHE A 702 -15.13 5.79 -22.19
C PHE A 702 -13.62 6.06 -22.23
N PHE A 703 -13.01 6.94 -21.42
CA PHE A 703 -11.78 7.59 -21.91
C PHE A 703 -10.41 7.13 -21.39
N LYS A 704 -10.27 6.34 -20.31
CA LYS A 704 -8.92 5.93 -19.87
C LYS A 704 -8.67 4.44 -20.06
N LEU A 705 -9.32 3.55 -19.31
CA LEU A 705 -9.04 2.11 -19.42
C LEU A 705 -9.32 1.50 -20.80
N ASN A 706 -10.32 1.98 -21.54
CA ASN A 706 -10.55 1.51 -22.93
C ASN A 706 -9.47 1.97 -23.91
N GLN A 707 -8.80 3.09 -23.62
CA GLN A 707 -7.69 3.61 -24.44
C GLN A 707 -6.36 3.01 -24.00
N ASP A 708 -6.16 2.86 -22.69
CA ASP A 708 -4.95 2.35 -22.07
C ASP A 708 -4.83 0.83 -22.21
N ILE A 709 -5.95 0.08 -22.24
CA ILE A 709 -5.95 -1.37 -22.49
C ILE A 709 -6.06 -1.64 -23.99
N TYR A 710 -4.92 -1.92 -24.63
CA TYR A 710 -4.81 -1.93 -26.08
C TYR A 710 -5.67 -2.99 -26.77
N ILE A 711 -5.82 -4.18 -26.17
CA ILE A 711 -6.56 -5.27 -26.78
C ILE A 711 -8.05 -4.95 -26.94
N PHE A 712 -8.61 -4.08 -26.10
CA PHE A 712 -10.03 -3.68 -26.13
C PHE A 712 -10.44 -2.98 -27.41
N ARG A 713 -9.50 -2.31 -28.08
CA ARG A 713 -9.75 -1.66 -29.39
C ARG A 713 -10.16 -2.65 -30.49
N TYR A 714 -9.85 -3.94 -30.30
CA TYR A 714 -10.11 -4.99 -31.29
C TYR A 714 -11.23 -5.96 -30.89
N LEU A 715 -11.77 -5.85 -29.68
CA LEU A 715 -12.81 -6.75 -29.18
C LEU A 715 -14.21 -6.32 -29.68
N GLU A 716 -15.13 -7.29 -29.73
CA GLU A 716 -16.54 -6.98 -29.91
C GLU A 716 -17.06 -6.19 -28.71
N SER A 717 -17.47 -4.94 -28.92
CA SER A 717 -17.95 -4.06 -27.86
C SER A 717 -19.46 -3.94 -27.86
N THR A 718 -20.05 -4.09 -26.68
CA THR A 718 -21.46 -3.81 -26.41
C THR A 718 -21.53 -2.63 -25.44
N ILE A 719 -22.19 -1.56 -25.88
CA ILE A 719 -22.38 -0.35 -25.09
C ILE A 719 -23.86 -0.23 -24.75
N ILE A 720 -24.18 -0.32 -23.46
CA ILE A 720 -25.54 -0.09 -22.98
C ILE A 720 -25.71 1.42 -22.75
N ASN A 721 -26.43 2.08 -23.66
CA ASN A 721 -26.60 3.53 -23.65
C ASN A 721 -27.74 4.00 -22.77
N ASP A 722 -28.84 3.26 -22.74
CA ASP A 722 -30.11 3.74 -22.21
C ASP A 722 -30.79 2.71 -21.31
N PHE A 723 -31.64 3.22 -20.43
CA PHE A 723 -32.57 2.41 -19.65
C PHE A 723 -33.71 1.93 -20.57
N ASP A 724 -33.76 0.63 -20.84
CA ASP A 724 -34.69 0.03 -21.80
C ASP A 724 -35.73 -0.88 -21.14
N LEU A 725 -36.98 -0.41 -21.07
CA LEU A 725 -38.11 -1.13 -20.49
C LEU A 725 -38.42 -2.47 -21.18
N ASN A 726 -37.90 -2.74 -22.39
CA ASN A 726 -38.06 -4.06 -23.00
C ASN A 726 -37.35 -5.16 -22.20
N ASN A 727 -36.35 -4.80 -21.38
CA ASN A 727 -35.65 -5.73 -20.48
C ASN A 727 -36.35 -5.87 -19.11
N LEU A 728 -37.54 -5.28 -18.94
CA LEU A 728 -38.31 -5.35 -17.69
C LEU A 728 -38.82 -6.78 -17.44
N ILE A 729 -38.46 -7.34 -16.30
CA ILE A 729 -39.02 -8.63 -15.83
C ILE A 729 -40.37 -8.34 -15.16
N TYR A 730 -41.44 -8.26 -15.97
CA TYR A 730 -42.77 -7.86 -15.50
C TYR A 730 -43.39 -8.83 -14.47
N GLU A 731 -42.93 -10.09 -14.44
CA GLU A 731 -43.41 -11.15 -13.54
C GLU A 731 -42.88 -11.02 -12.11
N GLU A 732 -42.01 -10.04 -11.83
CA GLU A 732 -41.53 -9.81 -10.47
C GLU A 732 -42.68 -9.44 -9.52
N SER A 733 -42.81 -10.21 -8.42
CA SER A 733 -43.93 -10.08 -7.48
C SER A 733 -44.06 -8.68 -6.86
N ARG A 734 -42.94 -8.05 -6.48
CA ARG A 734 -42.89 -6.70 -5.91
C ARG A 734 -43.34 -5.65 -6.93
N LEU A 735 -42.88 -5.76 -8.17
CA LEU A 735 -43.27 -4.88 -9.28
C LEU A 735 -44.77 -4.97 -9.55
N LEU A 736 -45.32 -6.19 -9.65
CA LEU A 736 -46.75 -6.40 -9.86
C LEU A 736 -47.59 -5.82 -8.72
N TYR A 737 -47.14 -5.98 -7.47
CA TYR A 737 -47.82 -5.39 -6.31
C TYR A 737 -47.87 -3.86 -6.40
N VAL A 738 -46.73 -3.23 -6.69
CA VAL A 738 -46.64 -1.77 -6.87
C VAL A 738 -47.50 -1.31 -8.04
N ALA A 739 -47.44 -2.00 -9.18
CA ALA A 739 -48.23 -1.68 -10.36
C ALA A 739 -49.75 -1.75 -10.09
N ARG A 740 -50.22 -2.70 -9.26
CA ARG A 740 -51.64 -2.78 -8.85
C ARG A 740 -52.08 -1.56 -8.06
N TYR A 741 -51.25 -1.10 -7.14
CA TYR A 741 -51.50 0.13 -6.42
C TYR A 741 -51.52 1.34 -7.37
N LEU A 742 -50.51 1.48 -8.23
CA LEU A 742 -50.46 2.57 -9.21
C LEU A 742 -51.69 2.59 -10.14
N TYR A 743 -52.13 1.43 -10.61
CA TYR A 743 -53.34 1.29 -11.41
C TYR A 743 -54.60 1.72 -10.63
N ALA A 744 -54.72 1.30 -9.37
CA ALA A 744 -55.85 1.65 -8.52
C ALA A 744 -55.90 3.15 -8.19
N ILE A 745 -54.74 3.81 -8.07
CA ILE A 745 -54.64 5.28 -7.95
C ILE A 745 -55.20 5.93 -9.20
N ASP A 746 -54.78 5.48 -10.38
CA ASP A 746 -55.22 6.03 -11.67
C ASP A 746 -56.72 5.90 -11.90
N LYS A 747 -57.30 4.78 -11.45
CA LYS A 747 -58.74 4.54 -11.51
C LYS A 747 -59.50 5.13 -10.32
N LYS A 748 -58.81 5.77 -9.37
CA LYS A 748 -59.36 6.32 -8.11
C LYS A 748 -60.08 5.27 -7.24
N ILE A 749 -59.79 3.98 -7.43
CA ILE A 749 -60.40 2.86 -6.72
C ILE A 749 -59.96 2.83 -5.25
N ILE A 750 -58.75 3.31 -4.96
CA ILE A 750 -58.17 3.28 -3.61
C ILE A 750 -58.99 4.06 -2.57
N LYS A 751 -59.80 5.03 -2.99
CA LYS A 751 -60.68 5.80 -2.09
C LYS A 751 -61.67 4.91 -1.35
N ASP A 752 -62.28 4.01 -2.11
CA ASP A 752 -63.50 3.31 -1.70
C ASP A 752 -63.27 1.81 -1.50
N LYS A 753 -62.06 1.30 -1.78
CA LYS A 753 -61.77 -0.13 -1.75
C LYS A 753 -60.34 -0.46 -1.35
N GLU A 754 -60.20 -1.56 -0.61
CA GLU A 754 -58.90 -2.18 -0.31
C GLU A 754 -58.37 -3.00 -1.48
N ILE A 755 -57.06 -2.94 -1.71
CA ILE A 755 -56.41 -3.65 -2.81
C ILE A 755 -55.97 -5.03 -2.33
N ASN A 756 -56.75 -6.06 -2.66
CA ASN A 756 -56.43 -7.45 -2.33
C ASN A 756 -55.54 -8.09 -3.41
N VAL A 757 -54.46 -8.76 -2.97
CA VAL A 757 -53.45 -9.41 -3.83
C VAL A 757 -54.02 -10.53 -4.72
N VAL A 758 -55.19 -11.08 -4.36
CA VAL A 758 -55.68 -12.36 -4.89
C VAL A 758 -56.75 -12.22 -5.98
N SER A 759 -57.46 -11.09 -6.11
CA SER A 759 -58.74 -11.13 -6.86
C SER A 759 -59.07 -10.00 -7.84
N GLU A 760 -58.20 -9.04 -8.16
CA GLU A 760 -58.58 -7.94 -9.07
C GLU A 760 -57.57 -7.65 -10.18
N GLN A 761 -58.07 -7.75 -11.42
CA GLN A 761 -57.48 -7.46 -12.74
C GLN A 761 -56.00 -7.84 -12.96
N SER A 762 -55.77 -8.75 -13.92
CA SER A 762 -54.43 -9.09 -14.40
C SER A 762 -53.77 -7.87 -15.05
N ILE A 763 -52.75 -7.30 -14.40
CA ILE A 763 -51.88 -6.30 -15.02
C ILE A 763 -51.09 -6.98 -16.13
N THR A 764 -51.29 -6.51 -17.36
CA THR A 764 -50.50 -6.94 -18.51
C THR A 764 -49.16 -6.21 -18.54
N ALA A 765 -48.18 -6.76 -19.27
CA ALA A 765 -46.87 -6.13 -19.44
C ALA A 765 -46.99 -4.68 -19.98
N HIS A 766 -47.88 -4.45 -20.95
CA HIS A 766 -48.12 -3.12 -21.50
C HIS A 766 -48.65 -2.14 -20.45
N MET A 767 -49.65 -2.54 -19.65
CA MET A 767 -50.17 -1.70 -18.58
C MET A 767 -49.11 -1.39 -17.52
N CYS A 768 -48.24 -2.35 -17.20
CA CYS A 768 -47.14 -2.13 -16.26
C CYS A 768 -46.14 -1.08 -16.81
N ILE A 769 -45.76 -1.19 -18.08
CA ILE A 769 -44.89 -0.23 -18.77
C ILE A 769 -45.50 1.18 -18.75
N ASP A 770 -46.80 1.33 -19.02
CA ASP A 770 -47.49 2.63 -18.99
C ASP A 770 -47.46 3.27 -17.59
N LEU A 771 -47.68 2.45 -16.55
CA LEU A 771 -47.63 2.92 -15.16
C LEU A 771 -46.21 3.33 -14.75
N VAL A 772 -45.19 2.56 -15.13
CA VAL A 772 -43.78 2.92 -14.89
C VAL A 772 -43.41 4.22 -15.63
N ASN A 773 -43.85 4.36 -16.88
CA ASN A 773 -43.62 5.59 -17.66
C ASN A 773 -44.20 6.82 -16.94
N LYS A 774 -45.43 6.70 -16.45
CA LYS A 774 -46.14 7.81 -15.79
C LYS A 774 -45.56 8.17 -14.43
N TYR A 775 -45.36 7.18 -13.55
CA TYR A 775 -45.03 7.45 -12.15
C TYR A 775 -43.54 7.49 -11.84
N PHE A 776 -42.69 6.86 -12.66
CA PHE A 776 -41.24 6.85 -12.44
C PHE A 776 -40.47 7.68 -13.48
N ILE A 777 -40.83 7.62 -14.77
CA ILE A 777 -40.02 8.21 -15.85
C ILE A 777 -40.40 9.66 -16.16
N GLN A 778 -41.70 10.00 -16.21
CA GLN A 778 -42.20 11.27 -16.77
C GLN A 778 -41.52 12.53 -16.22
N ASN A 779 -41.16 12.53 -14.93
CA ASN A 779 -40.58 13.69 -14.24
C ASN A 779 -39.05 13.58 -14.04
N LYS A 780 -38.39 12.66 -14.75
CA LYS A 780 -36.95 12.41 -14.64
C LYS A 780 -36.23 12.65 -15.96
N ASP A 781 -34.96 13.04 -15.85
CA ASP A 781 -34.09 13.18 -17.01
C ASP A 781 -33.70 11.81 -17.56
N LYS A 782 -34.16 11.52 -18.78
CA LYS A 782 -33.93 10.22 -19.45
C LYS A 782 -32.46 9.85 -19.56
N ASN A 783 -31.55 10.83 -19.59
CA ASN A 783 -30.11 10.58 -19.70
C ASN A 783 -29.49 9.98 -18.43
N TYR A 784 -30.17 10.05 -17.29
CA TYR A 784 -29.65 9.63 -15.98
C TYR A 784 -30.48 8.52 -15.32
N LEU A 785 -31.42 7.93 -16.05
CA LEU A 785 -32.24 6.82 -15.58
C LEU A 785 -31.43 5.53 -15.48
N SER A 786 -31.53 4.83 -14.35
CA SER A 786 -30.88 3.53 -14.15
C SER A 786 -31.81 2.48 -13.55
N TRP A 787 -31.50 1.20 -13.78
CA TRP A 787 -32.19 0.08 -13.14
C TRP A 787 -32.04 0.10 -11.62
N THR A 788 -30.94 0.64 -11.12
CA THR A 788 -30.75 0.83 -9.67
C THR A 788 -31.78 1.79 -9.10
N GLN A 789 -31.99 2.96 -9.73
CA GLN A 789 -33.02 3.91 -9.29
C GLN A 789 -34.43 3.32 -9.38
N PHE A 790 -34.70 2.58 -10.46
CA PHE A 790 -35.99 1.91 -10.65
C PHE A 790 -36.24 0.85 -9.58
N LYS A 791 -35.25 0.02 -9.26
CA LYS A 791 -35.36 -1.01 -8.23
C LYS A 791 -35.57 -0.40 -6.84
N ILE A 792 -34.88 0.69 -6.50
CA ILE A 792 -35.11 1.44 -5.26
C ILE A 792 -36.55 1.96 -5.20
N PHE A 793 -37.06 2.54 -6.30
CA PHE A 793 -38.45 2.99 -6.38
C PHE A 793 -39.43 1.84 -6.09
N ILE A 794 -39.30 0.72 -6.80
CA ILE A 794 -40.19 -0.44 -6.63
C ILE A 794 -40.13 -0.98 -5.20
N ASN A 795 -38.93 -1.16 -4.63
CA ASN A 795 -38.82 -1.73 -3.29
C ASN A 795 -39.39 -0.82 -2.20
N VAL A 796 -39.12 0.49 -2.27
CA VAL A 796 -39.64 1.46 -1.29
C VAL A 796 -41.17 1.53 -1.38
N PHE A 797 -41.73 1.65 -2.58
CA PHE A 797 -43.19 1.71 -2.74
C PHE A 797 -43.89 0.40 -2.42
N TYR A 798 -43.24 -0.74 -2.64
CA TYR A 798 -43.74 -2.02 -2.14
C TYR A 798 -43.92 -1.99 -0.62
N HIS A 799 -42.91 -1.52 0.12
CA HIS A 799 -43.01 -1.39 1.58
C HIS A 799 -44.06 -0.38 2.02
N LEU A 800 -44.11 0.80 1.40
CA LEU A 800 -45.08 1.85 1.73
C LEU A 800 -46.52 1.38 1.47
N PHE A 801 -46.80 0.76 0.33
CA PHE A 801 -48.14 0.29 -0.01
C PHE A 801 -48.57 -0.91 0.84
N ASN A 802 -47.66 -1.84 1.14
CA ASN A 802 -47.93 -2.94 2.06
C ASN A 802 -48.22 -2.44 3.48
N GLY A 803 -47.46 -1.46 3.99
CA GLY A 803 -47.75 -0.83 5.29
C GLY A 803 -49.07 -0.08 5.28
N PHE A 804 -49.35 0.69 4.22
CA PHE A 804 -50.62 1.40 4.03
C PHE A 804 -51.83 0.45 4.08
N SER A 805 -51.75 -0.70 3.43
CA SER A 805 -52.82 -1.72 3.43
C SER A 805 -53.15 -2.32 4.79
N LYS A 806 -52.20 -2.26 5.73
CA LYS A 806 -52.30 -2.87 7.06
C LYS A 806 -52.54 -1.84 8.17
N CYS A 807 -52.44 -0.56 7.83
CA CYS A 807 -52.57 0.52 8.78
C CYS A 807 -54.04 0.76 9.13
N GLY A 808 -54.41 0.51 10.39
CA GLY A 808 -55.79 0.68 10.86
C GLY A 808 -56.35 2.09 10.62
N TYR A 809 -55.51 3.12 10.72
CA TYR A 809 -55.90 4.52 10.48
C TYR A 809 -56.21 4.82 9.02
N PHE A 810 -55.74 3.99 8.09
CA PHE A 810 -55.88 4.23 6.66
C PHE A 810 -56.95 3.36 6.00
N LEU A 811 -57.54 2.40 6.72
CA LEU A 811 -58.61 1.53 6.20
C LEU A 811 -59.85 2.30 5.73
N VAL A 812 -60.53 1.79 4.69
CA VAL A 812 -61.70 2.45 4.07
C VAL A 812 -62.77 2.74 5.12
N ASP A 813 -63.07 1.75 5.97
CA ASP A 813 -64.13 1.85 6.98
C ASP A 813 -63.78 2.81 8.14
N THR A 814 -62.50 3.15 8.30
CA THR A 814 -62.02 3.97 9.42
C THR A 814 -61.94 5.46 9.08
N LEU A 815 -61.79 5.81 7.79
CA LEU A 815 -61.68 7.18 7.33
C LEU A 815 -63.04 7.75 6.89
N ARG A 816 -63.44 8.86 7.52
CA ARG A 816 -64.69 9.56 7.18
C ARG A 816 -64.64 10.30 5.84
N GLU A 817 -63.44 10.62 5.35
CA GLU A 817 -63.22 11.31 4.08
C GLU A 817 -62.38 10.42 3.14
N PRO A 818 -63.01 9.69 2.21
CA PRO A 818 -62.32 8.76 1.30
C PRO A 818 -61.23 9.41 0.45
N GLN A 819 -61.34 10.72 0.17
CA GLN A 819 -60.34 11.49 -0.57
C GLN A 819 -58.97 11.50 0.13
N LEU A 820 -58.93 11.43 1.46
CA LEU A 820 -57.69 11.45 2.22
C LEU A 820 -56.75 10.30 1.87
N ARG A 821 -57.28 9.09 1.63
CA ARG A 821 -56.46 7.92 1.24
C ARG A 821 -55.66 8.22 -0.03
N MET A 822 -56.30 8.88 -0.99
CA MET A 822 -55.64 9.32 -2.21
C MET A 822 -54.64 10.44 -1.94
N ASP A 823 -54.99 11.42 -1.11
CA ASP A 823 -54.09 12.54 -0.81
C ASP A 823 -52.81 12.09 -0.09
N ILE A 824 -52.90 11.09 0.80
CA ILE A 824 -51.75 10.49 1.49
C ILE A 824 -50.82 9.79 0.50
N ILE A 825 -51.37 8.91 -0.35
CA ILE A 825 -50.57 8.16 -1.31
C ILE A 825 -49.98 9.08 -2.39
N GLN A 826 -50.75 10.08 -2.84
CA GLN A 826 -50.26 11.08 -3.78
C GLN A 826 -49.11 11.89 -3.17
N ALA A 827 -49.21 12.27 -1.89
CA ALA A 827 -48.10 12.92 -1.19
C ALA A 827 -46.84 12.05 -1.10
N PHE A 828 -46.96 10.73 -0.94
CA PHE A 828 -45.80 9.83 -0.98
C PHE A 828 -45.18 9.75 -2.37
N LEU A 829 -46.00 9.72 -3.42
CA LEU A 829 -45.54 9.73 -4.82
C LEU A 829 -44.89 11.06 -5.20
N ASP A 830 -45.44 12.18 -4.76
CA ASP A 830 -44.89 13.52 -5.04
C ASP A 830 -43.49 13.68 -4.39
N SER A 831 -43.29 13.07 -3.21
CA SER A 831 -42.00 13.03 -2.51
C SER A 831 -41.04 11.93 -3.00
N SER A 832 -41.45 11.07 -3.95
CA SER A 832 -40.67 9.90 -4.40
C SER A 832 -39.30 10.24 -4.97
N ASN A 833 -39.16 11.42 -5.59
CA ASN A 833 -37.91 11.88 -6.16
C ASN A 833 -36.86 12.17 -5.09
N GLN A 834 -37.29 12.48 -3.86
CA GLN A 834 -36.38 12.75 -2.75
C GLN A 834 -35.64 11.48 -2.29
N PHE A 835 -36.24 10.31 -2.48
CA PHE A 835 -35.64 9.02 -2.11
C PHE A 835 -34.90 8.36 -3.27
N THR A 836 -35.29 8.66 -4.51
CA THR A 836 -34.83 7.94 -5.71
C THR A 836 -33.84 8.69 -6.60
N SER A 837 -33.77 10.04 -6.50
CA SER A 837 -33.17 10.85 -7.57
C SER A 837 -32.28 12.01 -7.11
N ILE A 838 -32.18 12.29 -5.80
CA ILE A 838 -31.35 13.40 -5.30
C ILE A 838 -29.86 13.10 -5.57
N SER A 839 -29.28 13.86 -6.52
CA SER A 839 -27.85 14.02 -6.85
C SER A 839 -27.10 13.01 -7.73
N VAL A 840 -27.75 12.28 -8.66
CA VAL A 840 -26.98 11.63 -9.75
C VAL A 840 -26.61 12.63 -10.85
N LYS A 841 -27.49 13.61 -11.12
CA LYS A 841 -27.32 14.61 -12.19
C LYS A 841 -26.20 15.61 -11.88
N SER A 842 -26.24 16.28 -10.72
CA SER A 842 -25.23 17.26 -10.30
C SER A 842 -23.82 16.65 -10.16
N VAL A 843 -23.73 15.45 -9.57
CA VAL A 843 -22.47 14.71 -9.43
C VAL A 843 -21.88 14.35 -10.80
N ARG A 844 -22.71 13.94 -11.76
CA ARG A 844 -22.22 13.51 -13.08
C ARG A 844 -21.97 14.63 -14.08
N GLU A 845 -22.76 15.69 -14.08
CA GLU A 845 -22.47 16.91 -14.84
C GLU A 845 -21.10 17.47 -14.40
N ASN A 846 -20.85 17.53 -13.09
CA ASN A 846 -19.58 18.00 -12.55
C ASN A 846 -18.41 17.02 -12.78
N GLN A 847 -18.64 15.70 -12.80
CA GLN A 847 -17.61 14.71 -13.14
C GLN A 847 -17.12 14.82 -14.59
N SER A 848 -17.99 15.23 -15.52
CA SER A 848 -17.59 15.46 -16.92
C SER A 848 -16.66 16.67 -17.10
N THR A 849 -16.77 17.66 -16.21
CA THR A 849 -15.94 18.88 -16.16
C THR A 849 -14.63 18.74 -15.36
N LEU A 850 -14.41 17.64 -14.63
CA LEU A 850 -13.20 17.37 -13.83
C LEU A 850 -11.90 17.19 -14.66
N LYS A 851 -11.95 17.43 -15.98
CA LYS A 851 -10.81 17.23 -16.87
C LYS A 851 -9.69 18.29 -16.74
N ASN A 852 -9.90 19.45 -16.10
CA ASN A 852 -8.96 20.60 -16.23
C ASN A 852 -8.84 21.62 -15.06
N SER A 853 -9.06 21.29 -13.78
CA SER A 853 -8.89 22.33 -12.72
C SER A 853 -8.41 21.83 -11.36
N GLU A 854 -7.45 22.54 -10.77
CA GLU A 854 -6.95 22.43 -9.37
C GLU A 854 -8.04 22.68 -8.30
N GLN A 855 -9.30 22.96 -8.70
CA GLN A 855 -10.44 23.24 -7.82
C GLN A 855 -11.36 22.01 -7.62
N ILE A 856 -10.78 20.83 -7.38
CA ILE A 856 -11.52 19.56 -7.24
C ILE A 856 -12.44 19.58 -6.00
N GLU A 857 -11.99 20.16 -4.88
CA GLU A 857 -12.76 20.25 -3.63
C GLU A 857 -14.03 21.10 -3.78
N ASP A 858 -13.93 22.26 -4.43
CA ASP A 858 -15.05 23.19 -4.60
C ASP A 858 -16.15 22.63 -5.53
N LEU A 859 -15.76 21.84 -6.53
CA LEU A 859 -16.70 21.19 -7.46
C LEU A 859 -17.38 19.97 -6.85
N LEU A 860 -16.67 19.19 -6.03
CA LEU A 860 -17.24 18.09 -5.26
C LEU A 860 -18.22 18.61 -4.20
N ASN A 861 -17.88 19.68 -3.49
CA ASN A 861 -18.76 20.32 -2.51
C ASN A 861 -20.05 20.89 -3.10
N LYS A 862 -20.03 21.36 -4.36
CA LYS A 862 -21.23 21.78 -5.10
C LYS A 862 -22.09 20.62 -5.60
N SER A 863 -21.50 19.42 -5.71
CA SER A 863 -22.17 18.25 -6.28
C SER A 863 -22.93 17.40 -5.25
N ILE A 864 -22.52 17.44 -3.99
CA ILE A 864 -23.16 16.78 -2.85
C ILE A 864 -24.42 17.55 -2.46
N VAL A 865 -25.60 16.91 -2.50
CA VAL A 865 -26.81 17.53 -1.98
C VAL A 865 -26.76 17.54 -0.46
N ARG A 866 -26.68 18.74 0.10
CA ARG A 866 -26.61 18.95 1.55
C ARG A 866 -27.94 18.59 2.21
N TRP A 867 -27.87 17.93 3.35
CA TRP A 867 -29.03 17.56 4.16
C TRP A 867 -29.99 18.74 4.35
N ASP A 868 -29.48 19.95 4.59
CA ASP A 868 -30.28 21.16 4.83
C ASP A 868 -31.21 21.54 3.69
N THR A 869 -30.89 21.13 2.46
CA THR A 869 -31.68 21.44 1.25
C THR A 869 -32.82 20.45 1.00
N ILE A 870 -32.84 19.31 1.70
CA ILE A 870 -33.84 18.25 1.52
C ILE A 870 -35.03 18.48 2.46
N GLN A 871 -36.25 18.31 1.96
CA GLN A 871 -37.49 18.39 2.74
C GLN A 871 -38.24 17.04 2.67
N PRO A 872 -37.77 16.00 3.38
CA PRO A 872 -38.36 14.66 3.31
C PRO A 872 -39.84 14.71 3.75
N PHE A 873 -40.74 14.12 2.97
CA PHE A 873 -42.08 13.76 3.44
C PHE A 873 -42.42 12.32 3.05
N THR A 874 -42.47 11.43 4.03
CA THR A 874 -42.85 10.02 3.85
C THR A 874 -43.43 9.45 5.15
N VAL A 875 -43.71 8.14 5.18
CA VAL A 875 -44.17 7.42 6.36
C VAL A 875 -43.31 6.17 6.58
N VAL A 876 -43.09 5.85 7.85
CA VAL A 876 -42.58 4.57 8.32
C VAL A 876 -43.68 3.90 9.11
N PHE A 877 -43.93 2.62 8.87
CA PHE A 877 -44.93 1.85 9.62
C PHE A 877 -44.25 1.05 10.74
N THR A 878 -44.79 1.12 11.95
CA THR A 878 -44.32 0.34 13.10
C THR A 878 -44.62 -1.16 12.93
N HIS A 879 -44.16 -2.00 13.85
CA HIS A 879 -44.52 -3.43 13.89
C HIS A 879 -46.05 -3.66 14.05
N SER A 880 -46.76 -2.71 14.67
CA SER A 880 -48.21 -2.67 14.78
C SER A 880 -48.92 -2.07 13.56
N ASN A 881 -48.16 -1.64 12.53
CA ASN A 881 -48.62 -0.92 11.35
C ASN A 881 -49.16 0.50 11.63
N ASP A 882 -48.74 1.12 12.73
CA ASP A 882 -49.05 2.52 13.03
C ASP A 882 -48.16 3.45 12.20
N PRO A 883 -48.68 4.58 11.70
CA PRO A 883 -47.92 5.47 10.83
C PRO A 883 -47.05 6.43 11.65
N LEU A 884 -45.73 6.38 11.42
CA LEU A 884 -44.78 7.41 11.82
C LEU A 884 -44.44 8.27 10.60
N PHE A 885 -45.00 9.47 10.54
CA PHE A 885 -44.64 10.42 9.49
C PHE A 885 -43.19 10.88 9.63
N VAL A 886 -42.53 11.14 8.51
CA VAL A 886 -41.14 11.59 8.46
C VAL A 886 -41.11 12.95 7.77
N TYR A 887 -40.78 13.99 8.52
CA TYR A 887 -40.61 15.37 8.05
C TYR A 887 -39.73 16.15 9.02
N LYS A 888 -39.11 17.25 8.57
CA LYS A 888 -38.22 18.08 9.42
C LYS A 888 -38.99 19.03 10.30
N ILE A 889 -39.89 19.80 9.70
CA ILE A 889 -40.77 20.71 10.42
C ILE A 889 -42.22 20.52 9.96
N PRO A 890 -43.22 20.78 10.81
CA PRO A 890 -44.63 20.60 10.45
C PRO A 890 -45.04 21.37 9.17
N ARG A 891 -44.33 22.46 8.84
CA ARG A 891 -44.54 23.24 7.61
C ARG A 891 -44.21 22.48 6.33
N ASP A 892 -43.36 21.44 6.40
CA ASP A 892 -42.98 20.61 5.25
C ASP A 892 -44.07 19.60 4.88
N VAL A 893 -45.05 19.39 5.76
CA VAL A 893 -46.19 18.52 5.50
C VAL A 893 -47.09 19.12 4.39
N PRO A 894 -47.54 18.34 3.40
CA PRO A 894 -48.47 18.82 2.38
C PRO A 894 -49.71 19.51 2.95
N LYS A 895 -50.09 20.66 2.37
CA LYS A 895 -51.19 21.50 2.85
C LYS A 895 -52.54 20.76 2.91
N SER A 896 -52.80 19.86 1.96
CA SER A 896 -54.01 19.02 1.93
C SER A 896 -54.12 18.17 3.21
N LEU A 897 -53.01 17.57 3.65
CA LEU A 897 -52.95 16.77 4.86
C LEU A 897 -53.02 17.65 6.12
N GLN A 898 -52.31 18.78 6.16
CA GLN A 898 -52.38 19.72 7.28
C GLN A 898 -53.82 20.19 7.56
N LEU A 899 -54.58 20.58 6.53
CA LEU A 899 -55.96 21.03 6.66
C LEU A 899 -56.85 19.94 7.26
N TYR A 900 -56.71 18.70 6.78
CA TYR A 900 -57.50 17.59 7.25
C TYR A 900 -57.19 17.21 8.71
N PHE A 901 -55.91 17.07 9.06
CA PHE A 901 -55.52 16.68 10.42
C PHE A 901 -55.77 17.79 11.44
N ASN A 902 -55.75 19.07 11.02
CA ASN A 902 -56.21 20.20 11.84
C ASN A 902 -57.73 20.18 12.10
N VAL A 903 -58.53 19.68 11.14
CA VAL A 903 -59.99 19.52 11.33
C VAL A 903 -60.29 18.33 12.23
N LEU A 904 -59.51 17.24 12.14
CA LEU A 904 -59.61 16.09 13.05
C LEU A 904 -59.26 16.48 14.49
N SER A 905 -58.12 17.16 14.70
CA SER A 905 -57.67 17.56 16.04
C SER A 905 -58.62 18.55 16.72
N ARG A 906 -59.28 19.43 15.95
CA ARG A 906 -60.33 20.34 16.45
C ARG A 906 -61.63 19.63 16.81
N LYS A 907 -62.00 18.55 16.11
CA LYS A 907 -63.22 17.76 16.40
C LYS A 907 -62.99 16.70 17.48
N SER A 908 -61.75 16.29 17.75
CA SER A 908 -61.40 15.30 18.78
C SER A 908 -61.30 15.86 20.20
N ASN A 909 -61.46 17.18 20.41
CA ASN A 909 -61.54 17.79 21.74
C ASN A 909 -62.77 17.34 22.58
N GLN A 910 -63.66 16.49 22.04
CA GLN A 910 -64.71 15.80 22.79
C GLN A 910 -64.39 14.32 23.11
N TRP A 911 -63.31 13.73 22.57
CA TRP A 911 -62.97 12.30 22.72
C TRP A 911 -61.56 12.03 23.28
N LEU A 912 -60.74 13.06 23.52
CA LEU A 912 -59.37 12.95 24.06
C LEU A 912 -59.29 13.56 25.46
N ALA A 913 -59.83 12.88 26.46
CA ALA A 913 -59.63 13.23 27.87
C ALA A 913 -58.39 12.56 28.50
N GLN A 914 -57.62 11.75 27.76
CA GLN A 914 -56.35 11.19 28.24
C GLN A 914 -55.35 11.06 27.08
N GLY A 915 -54.31 11.91 27.08
CA GLY A 915 -53.12 11.77 26.24
C GLY A 915 -53.14 12.55 24.91
N THR A 916 -52.47 13.68 24.89
CA THR A 916 -52.16 14.50 23.71
C THR A 916 -51.27 13.74 22.72
N ASN A 917 -51.79 13.27 21.59
CA ASN A 917 -50.98 12.87 20.45
C ASN A 917 -51.45 13.63 19.20
N ASP A 918 -50.82 14.77 18.96
CA ASP A 918 -50.95 15.50 17.70
C ASP A 918 -50.29 14.66 16.59
N ILE A 919 -51.06 14.29 15.56
CA ILE A 919 -50.63 13.35 14.51
C ILE A 919 -49.40 13.89 13.74
N PHE A 920 -49.30 15.21 13.61
CA PHE A 920 -48.09 15.89 13.11
C PHE A 920 -47.40 16.66 14.24
N THR A 921 -46.75 15.93 15.13
CA THR A 921 -45.99 16.51 16.25
C THR A 921 -44.80 17.34 15.75
N ASP A 922 -44.55 18.52 16.35
CA ASP A 922 -43.29 19.24 16.17
C ASP A 922 -42.18 18.49 16.90
N TYR A 923 -41.33 17.76 16.18
CA TYR A 923 -40.28 16.93 16.77
C TYR A 923 -39.30 17.74 17.61
N ASN A 924 -39.13 19.04 17.34
CA ASN A 924 -38.25 19.91 18.13
C ASN A 924 -38.75 20.16 19.56
N ARG A 925 -40.00 19.77 19.86
CA ARG A 925 -40.59 19.87 21.20
C ARG A 925 -40.51 18.56 21.99
N LEU A 926 -40.05 17.48 21.36
CA LEU A 926 -39.96 16.16 21.99
C LEU A 926 -38.63 15.99 22.72
N SER A 927 -38.68 15.35 23.89
CA SER A 927 -37.48 15.00 24.65
C SER A 927 -36.75 13.79 24.03
N HIS A 928 -35.52 13.54 24.47
CA HIS A 928 -34.76 12.33 24.14
C HIS A 928 -35.59 11.06 24.36
N LEU A 929 -36.27 10.97 25.51
CA LEU A 929 -37.11 9.83 25.89
C LEU A 929 -38.31 9.66 24.95
N ASP A 930 -38.96 10.76 24.55
CA ASP A 930 -40.11 10.71 23.64
C ASP A 930 -39.69 10.22 22.24
N LEU A 931 -38.55 10.73 21.75
CA LEU A 931 -37.97 10.29 20.47
C LEU A 931 -37.52 8.83 20.55
N PHE A 932 -36.91 8.41 21.66
CA PHE A 932 -36.51 7.02 21.90
C PHE A 932 -37.72 6.07 21.87
N PHE A 933 -38.83 6.41 22.55
CA PHE A 933 -40.04 5.57 22.52
C PHE A 933 -40.61 5.42 21.12
N LYS A 934 -40.64 6.51 20.33
CA LYS A 934 -41.10 6.45 18.93
C LYS A 934 -40.19 5.55 18.10
N LEU A 935 -38.88 5.61 18.31
CA LEU A 935 -37.90 4.78 17.62
C LEU A 935 -38.05 3.29 17.98
N VAL A 936 -38.09 2.96 19.26
CA VAL A 936 -38.22 1.58 19.73
C VAL A 936 -39.52 0.93 19.25
N SER A 937 -40.56 1.70 18.95
CA SER A 937 -41.79 1.15 18.33
C SER A 937 -41.58 0.49 16.96
N LEU A 938 -40.44 0.72 16.30
CA LEU A 938 -40.08 0.07 15.03
C LEU A 938 -39.51 -1.34 15.20
N SER A 939 -39.18 -1.76 16.43
CA SER A 939 -38.49 -3.03 16.68
C SER A 939 -39.02 -3.74 17.92
N ASN A 940 -38.96 -5.07 17.91
CA ASN A 940 -39.27 -5.90 19.08
C ASN A 940 -38.06 -6.04 20.03
N LYS A 941 -36.92 -5.40 19.72
CA LYS A 941 -35.67 -5.50 20.46
C LYS A 941 -35.82 -5.22 21.96
N TYR A 942 -36.64 -4.24 22.33
CA TYR A 942 -36.85 -3.85 23.73
C TYR A 942 -38.16 -4.40 24.33
N TRP A 943 -38.74 -5.44 23.72
CA TRP A 943 -40.03 -5.98 24.15
C TRP A 943 -39.89 -7.21 25.08
N ASN A 944 -39.21 -8.26 24.62
CA ASN A 944 -39.08 -9.53 25.35
C ASN A 944 -37.67 -10.14 25.23
N LYS A 945 -36.65 -9.29 25.25
CA LYS A 945 -35.24 -9.68 25.13
C LYS A 945 -34.42 -9.15 26.29
N ALA A 946 -33.27 -9.76 26.51
CA ALA A 946 -32.24 -9.24 27.39
C ALA A 946 -31.26 -8.38 26.56
N ILE A 947 -30.81 -7.25 27.10
CA ILE A 947 -29.99 -6.27 26.38
C ILE A 947 -28.74 -5.94 27.19
N CYS A 948 -27.60 -5.88 26.50
CA CYS A 948 -26.36 -5.41 27.09
C CYS A 948 -26.42 -3.88 27.27
N LYS A 949 -26.18 -3.39 28.49
CA LYS A 949 -26.16 -1.94 28.79
C LYS A 949 -24.96 -1.18 28.20
N GLN A 950 -23.98 -1.88 27.63
CA GLN A 950 -22.75 -1.28 27.10
C GLN A 950 -22.69 -1.34 25.57
N CYS A 951 -22.96 -2.49 24.97
CA CYS A 951 -22.97 -2.64 23.51
C CYS A 951 -24.37 -2.69 22.87
N PHE A 952 -25.44 -2.58 23.68
CA PHE A 952 -26.84 -2.58 23.21
C PHE A 952 -27.28 -3.79 22.38
N LYS A 953 -26.46 -4.84 22.26
CA LYS A 953 -26.82 -6.11 21.61
C LYS A 953 -27.94 -6.84 22.35
N GLN A 954 -28.81 -7.48 21.56
CA GLN A 954 -29.94 -8.28 22.03
C GLN A 954 -29.56 -9.74 22.26
N TYR A 955 -30.15 -10.32 23.29
CA TYR A 955 -29.98 -11.71 23.70
C TYR A 955 -31.35 -12.33 24.04
N PRO A 956 -31.47 -13.67 23.94
CA PRO A 956 -32.58 -14.40 24.54
C PRO A 956 -32.88 -13.94 25.98
N TYR A 957 -34.15 -13.84 26.34
CA TYR A 957 -34.59 -13.36 27.67
C TYR A 957 -34.00 -14.15 28.86
N GLN A 958 -33.63 -15.42 28.62
CA GLN A 958 -33.07 -16.33 29.61
C GLN A 958 -31.60 -16.02 29.92
N ASP A 959 -30.88 -15.38 28.99
CA ASP A 959 -29.47 -15.09 29.15
C ASP A 959 -29.26 -14.04 30.26
N SER A 960 -28.17 -14.21 31.00
CA SER A 960 -27.83 -13.36 32.14
C SER A 960 -26.61 -12.48 31.89
N THR A 961 -25.74 -12.83 30.95
CA THR A 961 -24.47 -12.15 30.67
C THR A 961 -24.23 -11.94 29.18
N CYS A 962 -23.68 -10.78 28.84
CA CYS A 962 -23.25 -10.45 27.48
C CYS A 962 -22.00 -11.26 27.11
N THR A 963 -22.00 -11.95 25.96
CA THR A 963 -20.85 -12.76 25.51
C THR A 963 -19.64 -11.90 25.13
N GLU A 964 -19.87 -10.68 24.64
CA GLU A 964 -18.81 -9.75 24.23
C GLU A 964 -18.28 -8.89 25.38
N CYS A 965 -19.18 -8.22 26.11
CA CYS A 965 -18.81 -7.29 27.18
C CYS A 965 -18.61 -7.98 28.53
N ARG A 966 -19.04 -9.25 28.69
CA ARG A 966 -18.96 -10.02 29.95
C ARG A 966 -19.65 -9.34 31.15
N ILE A 967 -20.64 -8.49 30.90
CA ILE A 967 -21.43 -7.82 31.94
C ILE A 967 -22.87 -8.36 32.01
N PRO A 968 -23.58 -8.18 33.15
CA PRO A 968 -24.97 -8.58 33.29
C PRO A 968 -25.89 -7.88 32.28
N LEU A 969 -26.82 -8.64 31.71
CA LEU A 969 -27.84 -8.13 30.80
C LEU A 969 -29.02 -7.53 31.57
N LYS A 970 -29.62 -6.46 31.04
CA LYS A 970 -30.90 -5.94 31.53
C LYS A 970 -32.06 -6.55 30.75
N LYS A 971 -33.17 -6.81 31.41
CA LYS A 971 -34.40 -7.34 30.80
C LYS A 971 -35.63 -6.76 31.49
N PRO A 972 -36.78 -6.69 30.80
CA PRO A 972 -38.03 -6.29 31.44
C PRO A 972 -38.39 -7.28 32.55
N LYS A 973 -39.08 -6.82 33.60
CA LYS A 973 -39.45 -7.67 34.75
C LYS A 973 -40.49 -8.73 34.38
N SER A 974 -41.38 -8.39 33.45
CA SER A 974 -42.41 -9.26 32.90
C SER A 974 -42.76 -8.81 31.47
N THR A 975 -43.70 -9.50 30.83
CA THR A 975 -44.27 -9.08 29.54
C THR A 975 -45.40 -8.06 29.66
N ASP A 976 -45.67 -7.54 30.88
CA ASP A 976 -46.63 -6.46 31.08
C ASP A 976 -46.13 -5.16 30.40
N THR A 977 -47.05 -4.44 29.78
CA THR A 977 -46.79 -3.18 29.08
C THR A 977 -46.13 -2.14 29.99
N ASN A 978 -46.51 -2.10 31.27
CA ASN A 978 -45.92 -1.16 32.23
C ASN A 978 -44.46 -1.50 32.55
N ASP A 979 -44.14 -2.79 32.73
CA ASP A 979 -42.79 -3.26 32.97
C ASP A 979 -41.89 -3.08 31.74
N ILE A 980 -42.44 -3.27 30.53
CA ILE A 980 -41.73 -3.01 29.26
C ILE A 980 -41.44 -1.52 29.11
N LYS A 981 -42.42 -0.64 29.36
CA LYS A 981 -42.23 0.82 29.30
C LYS A 981 -41.18 1.29 30.31
N GLN A 982 -41.20 0.74 31.52
CA GLN A 982 -40.20 1.05 32.54
C GLN A 982 -38.81 0.58 32.11
N PHE A 983 -38.69 -0.62 31.55
CA PHE A 983 -37.43 -1.12 30.98
C PHE A 983 -36.92 -0.26 29.82
N GLN A 984 -37.78 0.12 28.89
CA GLN A 984 -37.45 1.02 27.79
C GLN A 984 -36.97 2.39 28.30
N LYS A 985 -37.63 2.95 29.33
CA LYS A 985 -37.21 4.19 29.98
C LYS A 985 -35.81 4.05 30.59
N GLU A 986 -35.54 2.97 31.32
CA GLU A 986 -34.21 2.71 31.87
C GLU A 986 -33.14 2.57 30.79
N MET A 987 -33.47 1.94 29.65
CA MET A 987 -32.56 1.84 28.51
C MET A 987 -32.33 3.19 27.83
N SER A 988 -33.35 4.04 27.74
CA SER A 988 -33.23 5.41 27.23
C SER A 988 -32.30 6.25 28.12
N GLU A 989 -32.44 6.18 29.45
CA GLU A 989 -31.58 6.92 30.38
C GLU A 989 -30.11 6.46 30.32
N ILE A 990 -29.87 5.17 30.03
CA ILE A 990 -28.52 4.64 29.79
C ILE A 990 -27.97 5.19 28.47
N LEU A 991 -28.78 5.16 27.41
CA LEU A 991 -28.41 5.65 26.10
C LEU A 991 -28.10 7.15 26.10
N GLU A 992 -28.91 7.96 26.78
CA GLU A 992 -28.78 9.41 26.83
C GLU A 992 -27.39 9.89 27.32
N ARG A 993 -26.73 9.09 28.16
CA ARG A 993 -25.38 9.36 28.67
C ARG A 993 -24.29 9.21 27.61
N GLU A 994 -24.53 8.35 26.63
CA GLU A 994 -23.58 8.04 25.54
C GLU A 994 -23.96 8.79 24.25
N TYR A 995 -25.26 8.94 24.00
CA TYR A 995 -25.81 9.52 22.78
C TYR A 995 -27.21 10.11 22.97
N VAL A 996 -27.33 11.42 22.74
CA VAL A 996 -28.62 12.12 22.78
C VAL A 996 -29.29 12.08 21.41
N ILE A 997 -30.42 11.37 21.33
CA ILE A 997 -31.33 11.42 20.20
C ILE A 997 -31.95 12.81 20.08
N THR A 998 -31.57 13.53 19.02
CA THR A 998 -32.15 14.81 18.62
C THR A 998 -33.21 14.61 17.53
N PRO A 999 -34.09 15.59 17.28
CA PRO A 999 -35.06 15.54 16.19
C PRO A 999 -34.42 15.27 14.82
N ASP A 1000 -33.27 15.90 14.57
CA ASP A 1000 -32.53 15.75 13.32
C ASP A 1000 -31.99 14.31 13.13
N ASN A 1001 -31.37 13.76 14.18
CA ASN A 1001 -30.87 12.39 14.17
C ASN A 1001 -32.02 11.38 14.07
N TYR A 1002 -33.14 11.62 14.77
CA TYR A 1002 -34.35 10.81 14.69
C TYR A 1002 -34.85 10.68 13.25
N ILE A 1003 -34.99 11.79 12.52
CA ILE A 1003 -35.45 11.78 11.13
C ILE A 1003 -34.48 11.02 10.23
N LYS A 1004 -33.17 11.28 10.37
CA LYS A 1004 -32.12 10.54 9.63
C LYS A 1004 -32.21 9.04 9.88
N MET A 1005 -32.42 8.62 11.13
CA MET A 1005 -32.58 7.21 11.51
C MET A 1005 -33.82 6.58 10.87
N LEU A 1006 -34.96 7.29 10.81
CA LEU A 1006 -36.16 6.80 10.11
C LEU A 1006 -35.93 6.61 8.61
N LEU A 1007 -35.17 7.50 7.97
CA LEU A 1007 -34.83 7.38 6.55
C LEU A 1007 -33.88 6.23 6.26
N VAL A 1008 -32.89 6.01 7.12
CA VAL A 1008 -32.00 4.83 7.05
C VAL A 1008 -32.81 3.55 7.25
N TRP A 1009 -33.69 3.51 8.25
CA TRP A 1009 -34.56 2.37 8.49
C TRP A 1009 -35.45 2.06 7.28
N LEU A 1010 -36.04 3.08 6.64
CA LEU A 1010 -36.88 2.89 5.45
C LEU A 1010 -36.07 2.27 4.29
N ARG A 1011 -34.82 2.69 4.09
CA ARG A 1011 -33.96 2.11 3.05
C ARG A 1011 -33.59 0.66 3.34
N ILE A 1012 -33.17 0.36 4.57
CA ILE A 1012 -32.78 -1.01 4.97
C ILE A 1012 -33.98 -1.95 4.88
N SER A 1013 -35.13 -1.56 5.46
CA SER A 1013 -36.35 -2.35 5.41
C SER A 1013 -36.82 -2.59 3.97
N SER A 1014 -36.54 -1.65 3.07
CA SER A 1014 -36.86 -1.76 1.64
C SER A 1014 -35.75 -2.38 0.79
N ASP A 1015 -34.76 -3.10 1.36
CA ASP A 1015 -33.70 -3.76 0.58
C ASP A 1015 -33.00 -2.79 -0.41
N ALA A 1016 -32.83 -1.53 0.03
CA ALA A 1016 -32.20 -0.46 -0.72
C ALA A 1016 -30.82 -0.15 -0.13
N PRO A 1017 -29.76 0.02 -0.96
CA PRO A 1017 -28.43 0.32 -0.46
C PRO A 1017 -28.38 1.61 0.38
N VAL A 1018 -27.62 1.55 1.48
CA VAL A 1018 -27.34 2.70 2.35
C VAL A 1018 -25.85 2.99 2.30
N ILE A 1019 -25.52 4.19 1.81
CA ILE A 1019 -24.19 4.77 1.87
C ILE A 1019 -24.37 6.13 2.52
N ILE A 1020 -23.64 6.38 3.61
CA ILE A 1020 -23.64 7.64 4.35
C ILE A 1020 -22.27 8.26 4.14
N MET A 1021 -22.25 9.51 3.67
CA MET A 1021 -21.05 10.31 3.48
C MET A 1021 -21.14 11.52 4.39
N GLY A 1022 -20.08 11.82 5.14
CA GLY A 1022 -19.94 13.07 5.87
C GLY A 1022 -18.48 13.33 6.22
N GLU A 1023 -18.25 14.41 6.96
CA GLU A 1023 -16.92 14.89 7.33
C GLU A 1023 -16.42 14.19 8.60
N THR A 1024 -15.14 13.81 8.64
CA THR A 1024 -14.52 13.11 9.77
C THR A 1024 -14.67 13.90 11.08
N GLY A 1025 -15.56 13.43 11.94
CA GLY A 1025 -15.75 13.89 13.31
C GLY A 1025 -16.32 12.77 14.19
N LYS A 1026 -16.17 12.89 15.51
CA LYS A 1026 -16.68 11.92 16.53
C LYS A 1026 -18.18 11.58 16.39
N PHE A 1027 -18.95 12.34 15.58
CA PHE A 1027 -20.38 12.18 15.38
C PHE A 1027 -20.77 11.02 14.44
N GLU A 1028 -19.94 10.62 13.47
CA GLU A 1028 -20.35 9.66 12.44
C GLU A 1028 -20.42 8.20 12.91
N MET A 1029 -19.43 7.75 13.70
CA MET A 1029 -19.44 6.38 14.25
C MET A 1029 -20.59 6.16 15.24
N ASN A 1030 -20.99 7.20 15.99
CA ASN A 1030 -22.09 7.13 16.95
C ASN A 1030 -23.49 7.18 16.28
N ILE A 1031 -23.61 7.79 15.09
CA ILE A 1031 -24.86 7.80 14.29
C ILE A 1031 -25.06 6.48 13.51
N ILE A 1032 -24.05 5.62 13.41
CA ILE A 1032 -24.16 4.35 12.66
C ILE A 1032 -24.21 3.15 13.61
N ASN A 1033 -23.29 3.04 14.57
CA ASN A 1033 -23.24 1.88 15.46
C ASN A 1033 -24.43 1.83 16.42
N ILE A 1034 -24.72 2.94 17.08
CA ILE A 1034 -25.81 3.01 18.07
C ILE A 1034 -27.20 2.87 17.42
N PRO A 1035 -27.48 3.46 16.23
CA PRO A 1035 -28.78 3.33 15.58
C PRO A 1035 -29.07 1.98 14.94
N LEU A 1036 -28.08 1.29 14.34
CA LEU A 1036 -28.31 -0.11 13.92
C LEU A 1036 -28.61 -0.97 15.14
N ASP A 1037 -27.85 -0.80 16.22
CA ASP A 1037 -28.08 -1.47 17.50
C ASP A 1037 -29.33 -0.98 18.26
N LEU A 1038 -30.14 -0.05 17.73
CA LEU A 1038 -31.43 0.32 18.33
C LEU A 1038 -32.61 -0.41 17.66
N TYR A 1039 -32.48 -0.87 16.41
CA TYR A 1039 -33.61 -1.49 15.67
C TYR A 1039 -33.34 -2.91 15.18
N LEU A 1040 -32.08 -3.23 14.84
CA LEU A 1040 -31.61 -4.57 14.45
C LEU A 1040 -31.08 -5.32 15.67
#